data_AF-A0A7S1XK13-F1
#
_entry.id   AF-A0A7S1XK13-F1
#
_cell.length_a   1.000
_cell.length_b   1.000
_cell.length_c   1.000
_cell.angle_alpha   90.00
_cell.angle_beta   90.00
_cell.angle_gamma   90.00
#
_symmetry.space_group_name_H-M   'P 1'
#
loop_
_entity.id
_entity.type
_entity.pdbx_description
1 polymer ?
#
loop_
_entity_poly.entity_id
_entity_poly.type
_entity_poly.pdbx_seq_one_letter_code
_entity_poly.pdbx_strand_id
1 'polypeptide(L)'
;MAHVSDAAPEAKADVGGDDTPPPQPDIGAIQRLSDVYRHGNRLMKETLSRSIDKKTLAEALEAEFPRRRLHRGYMKADLAAIRLPDPAPPGRPRHLYRVGTAVEHFDAGAQWRPGRVTRVIEQVKDEFDWEGDEEPTADDYHVFYNVDDMHMVPATELSLPIEFLLEEFGLRPLLWQQWAMLRLEERLRFQEDHPRDFMELDATEFGKKLWKIWLDHFDNRDFREKYDVHPFRDYLRERMLHPFRLIDMQTTEGGDWNVDESSNVSVYSYLSVLGAGGWMCACVFFVQILLPVALYFVSIDQPESRTFDPGYCSNEGTTVSKAVLFAVMLIYLIRVVPETMSNFLRTAGALDDPMSRTMSLRRVIWIQGDDTMFQRFGYALDVTMNTAYAALLYGLNILILYNTPPEDATDLILNALAIEFIHTLDEEIVDTSWWDPTKRFLKAGSVELTIRSTLRLHYVSDWRSFCKAFEVEEDAYQKALFGFSSLSLKDRAVATEDMGNPDNAVDNEDVWWLQLAALAVETRNARALAFFEGLPATFERVSLRKIARAALNWFSPRSHGVVGPDIIFGRYSKYYTWSKWEKVMFLPPPQRRGRGLRGRAPSKMHARQISPTGMANIEPSHSEEEIDVLNSARYGTSSLRNFKMKRLVDDSMFHHFREIWLVLSGYSFYVSVRNSIKRKERFGTIFSFFYGFIEWGAYMLDLLFPFVMVLAVVMVPACY
;
A
#
# COMPACT_ATOMS: atom_id res chain seq x y z
N MET A 1 -50.45 -5.35 44.62
CA MET A 1 -51.68 -4.54 44.78
C MET A 1 -52.37 -4.46 43.43
N ALA A 2 -53.70 -4.46 43.45
CA ALA A 2 -54.62 -4.97 42.43
C ALA A 2 -54.88 -4.07 41.21
N HIS A 3 -55.38 -4.72 40.13
CA HIS A 3 -56.28 -4.30 39.02
C HIS A 3 -56.04 -2.93 38.33
N VAL A 4 -56.07 -2.83 36.99
CA VAL A 4 -57.30 -2.83 36.15
C VAL A 4 -56.97 -3.24 34.68
N SER A 5 -58.02 -3.71 33.99
CA SER A 5 -58.18 -4.15 32.60
C SER A 5 -57.96 -3.04 31.56
N ASP A 6 -57.68 -3.30 30.28
CA ASP A 6 -58.67 -3.65 29.26
C ASP A 6 -58.07 -4.22 27.95
N ALA A 7 -58.98 -4.86 27.21
CA ALA A 7 -58.91 -5.69 26.01
C ALA A 7 -58.15 -5.17 24.77
N ALA A 8 -57.67 -6.15 23.98
CA ALA A 8 -57.43 -6.03 22.54
C ALA A 8 -57.91 -7.34 21.84
N PRO A 9 -58.41 -7.28 20.59
CA PRO A 9 -59.21 -8.35 19.99
C PRO A 9 -58.37 -9.44 19.31
N GLU A 10 -58.82 -10.69 19.43
CA GLU A 10 -58.33 -11.84 18.66
C GLU A 10 -58.77 -11.74 17.20
N ALA A 11 -57.80 -11.56 16.30
CA ALA A 11 -57.99 -11.73 14.87
C ALA A 11 -57.82 -13.23 14.52
N LYS A 12 -58.92 -13.89 14.18
CA LYS A 12 -58.91 -15.20 13.50
C LYS A 12 -58.47 -14.99 12.05
N ALA A 13 -57.29 -15.50 11.71
CA ALA A 13 -56.88 -15.66 10.32
C ALA A 13 -57.29 -17.06 9.84
N ASP A 14 -58.26 -17.10 8.92
CA ASP A 14 -58.53 -18.26 8.08
C ASP A 14 -57.32 -18.49 7.16
N VAL A 15 -56.56 -19.54 7.45
CA VAL A 15 -55.54 -20.06 6.53
C VAL A 15 -56.15 -21.24 5.80
N GLY A 16 -56.73 -20.95 4.63
CA GLY A 16 -57.00 -21.98 3.62
C GLY A 16 -55.68 -22.47 3.04
N GLY A 17 -55.29 -23.68 3.42
CA GLY A 17 -54.15 -24.38 2.83
C GLY A 17 -54.48 -24.82 1.41
N ASP A 18 -53.84 -24.18 0.43
CA ASP A 18 -53.79 -24.68 -0.94
C ASP A 18 -52.53 -25.57 -1.05
N ASP A 19 -52.73 -26.88 -0.92
CA ASP A 19 -51.71 -27.93 -1.02
C ASP A 19 -51.26 -28.13 -2.49
N THR A 20 -50.69 -27.09 -3.11
CA THR A 20 -49.95 -27.25 -4.35
C THR A 20 -48.45 -27.45 -4.05
N PRO A 21 -47.88 -28.63 -4.35
CA PRO A 21 -46.46 -28.85 -4.14
C PRO A 21 -45.64 -27.89 -5.00
N PRO A 22 -44.53 -27.35 -4.48
CA PRO A 22 -43.68 -26.43 -5.23
C PRO A 22 -43.19 -27.09 -6.52
N PRO A 23 -43.14 -26.34 -7.64
CA PRO A 23 -42.70 -26.89 -8.92
C PRO A 23 -41.28 -27.44 -8.76
N GLN A 24 -41.11 -28.74 -9.07
CA GLN A 24 -39.80 -29.35 -9.07
C GLN A 24 -38.92 -28.64 -10.10
N PRO A 25 -37.67 -28.29 -9.74
CA PRO A 25 -36.76 -27.64 -10.67
C PRO A 25 -36.55 -28.55 -11.88
N ASP A 26 -36.64 -27.98 -13.09
CA ASP A 26 -36.38 -28.70 -14.33
C ASP A 26 -34.89 -29.10 -14.39
N ILE A 27 -34.61 -30.30 -13.88
CA ILE A 27 -33.29 -30.92 -13.85
C ILE A 27 -32.68 -30.93 -15.28
N GLY A 28 -33.51 -31.03 -16.31
CA GLY A 28 -33.07 -30.98 -17.71
C GLY A 28 -32.57 -29.60 -18.14
N ALA A 29 -33.13 -28.50 -17.62
CA ALA A 29 -32.61 -27.15 -17.88
C ALA A 29 -31.25 -26.92 -17.22
N ILE A 30 -31.06 -27.44 -15.99
CA ILE A 30 -29.79 -27.35 -15.25
C ILE A 30 -28.70 -28.18 -15.94
N GLN A 31 -29.04 -29.38 -16.43
CA GLN A 31 -28.10 -30.24 -17.17
C GLN A 31 -27.66 -29.58 -18.49
N ARG A 32 -28.61 -29.00 -19.25
CA ARG A 32 -28.33 -28.31 -20.51
C ARG A 32 -27.42 -27.09 -20.32
N LEU A 33 -27.62 -26.29 -19.26
CA LEU A 33 -26.71 -25.19 -18.92
C LEU A 33 -25.31 -25.67 -18.53
N SER A 34 -25.20 -26.79 -17.79
CA SER A 34 -23.91 -27.39 -17.44
C SER A 34 -23.14 -27.86 -18.68
N ASP A 35 -23.83 -28.46 -19.65
CA ASP A 35 -23.22 -29.00 -20.86
C ASP A 35 -22.80 -27.91 -21.84
N VAL A 36 -23.60 -26.84 -22.00
CA VAL A 36 -23.21 -25.64 -22.77
C VAL A 36 -21.96 -24.99 -22.17
N TYR A 37 -21.90 -24.88 -20.84
CA TYR A 37 -20.75 -24.30 -20.15
C TYR A 37 -19.48 -25.16 -20.29
N ARG A 38 -19.60 -26.49 -20.21
CA ARG A 38 -18.46 -27.40 -20.45
C ARG A 38 -17.99 -27.36 -21.90
N HIS A 39 -18.91 -27.26 -22.85
CA HIS A 39 -18.58 -27.18 -24.27
C HIS A 39 -17.86 -25.86 -24.61
N GLY A 40 -18.36 -24.71 -24.12
CA GLY A 40 -17.71 -23.41 -24.28
C GLY A 40 -16.31 -23.35 -23.68
N ASN A 41 -16.10 -23.92 -22.49
CA ASN A 41 -14.77 -24.01 -21.87
C ASN A 41 -13.81 -24.92 -22.65
N ARG A 42 -14.31 -25.98 -23.28
CA ARG A 42 -13.49 -26.90 -24.09
C ARG A 42 -13.05 -26.23 -25.40
N LEU A 43 -13.98 -25.56 -26.09
CA LEU A 43 -13.71 -24.77 -27.29
C LEU A 43 -12.73 -23.64 -27.00
N MET A 44 -12.92 -22.87 -25.93
CA MET A 44 -12.00 -21.79 -25.58
C MET A 44 -10.58 -22.32 -25.30
N LYS A 45 -10.46 -23.47 -24.60
CA LYS A 45 -9.17 -24.14 -24.38
C LYS A 45 -8.52 -24.64 -25.67
N GLU A 46 -9.30 -25.22 -26.57
CA GLU A 46 -8.80 -25.73 -27.85
C GLU A 46 -8.38 -24.60 -28.78
N THR A 47 -9.16 -23.51 -28.87
CA THR A 47 -8.83 -22.33 -29.68
C THR A 47 -7.59 -21.60 -29.15
N LEU A 48 -7.46 -21.40 -27.83
CA LEU A 48 -6.25 -20.84 -27.22
C LEU A 48 -5.02 -21.76 -27.34
N SER A 49 -5.23 -23.07 -27.47
CA SER A 49 -4.12 -24.03 -27.64
C SER A 49 -3.61 -24.14 -29.08
N ARG A 50 -4.42 -23.72 -30.07
CA ARG A 50 -4.12 -23.86 -31.50
C ARG A 50 -3.60 -22.58 -32.15
N SER A 51 -3.87 -21.39 -31.59
CA SER A 51 -3.54 -20.12 -32.25
C SER A 51 -2.11 -19.61 -32.01
N ILE A 52 -1.33 -20.27 -31.16
CA ILE A 52 0.04 -19.81 -30.88
C ILE A 52 0.97 -21.00 -30.71
N ASP A 53 1.97 -21.12 -31.60
CA ASP A 53 3.04 -22.10 -31.44
C ASP A 53 3.70 -21.86 -30.09
N LYS A 54 3.50 -22.79 -29.14
CA LYS A 54 4.00 -22.69 -27.77
C LYS A 54 5.51 -22.50 -27.74
N LYS A 55 6.22 -22.96 -28.78
CA LYS A 55 7.66 -22.78 -28.90
C LYS A 55 7.99 -21.34 -29.31
N THR A 56 7.34 -20.80 -30.34
CA THR A 56 7.52 -19.40 -30.76
C THR A 56 7.04 -18.41 -29.71
N LEU A 57 5.96 -18.72 -28.99
CA LEU A 57 5.50 -17.90 -27.86
C LEU A 57 6.43 -18.03 -26.66
N ALA A 58 7.03 -19.20 -26.40
CA ALA A 58 8.02 -19.35 -25.33
C ALA A 58 9.37 -18.70 -25.68
N GLU A 59 9.78 -18.74 -26.95
CA GLU A 59 11.00 -18.10 -27.45
C GLU A 59 10.81 -16.58 -27.57
N ALA A 60 9.65 -16.09 -28.00
CA ALA A 60 9.27 -14.68 -27.92
C ALA A 60 9.10 -14.25 -26.46
N LEU A 61 8.49 -15.07 -25.59
CA LEU A 61 8.47 -14.81 -24.14
C LEU A 61 9.87 -14.80 -23.53
N GLU A 62 10.81 -15.65 -23.93
CA GLU A 62 12.18 -15.64 -23.37
C GLU A 62 13.07 -14.54 -23.97
N ALA A 63 12.81 -14.11 -25.20
CA ALA A 63 13.48 -12.99 -25.86
C ALA A 63 12.96 -11.63 -25.36
N GLU A 64 11.65 -11.53 -25.11
CA GLU A 64 10.96 -10.29 -24.70
C GLU A 64 10.82 -10.20 -23.17
N PHE A 65 10.81 -11.35 -22.47
CA PHE A 65 10.77 -11.49 -21.01
C PHE A 65 11.58 -12.71 -20.53
N PRO A 66 12.93 -12.71 -20.60
CA PRO A 66 13.74 -13.79 -20.03
C PRO A 66 13.24 -14.09 -18.62
N ARG A 67 12.69 -15.31 -18.41
CA ARG A 67 11.89 -15.75 -17.25
C ARG A 67 12.07 -14.80 -16.06
N ARG A 68 11.06 -13.98 -15.76
CA ARG A 68 10.99 -13.06 -14.61
C ARG A 68 12.13 -13.30 -13.63
N ARG A 69 13.26 -12.64 -13.84
CA ARG A 69 14.18 -12.38 -12.73
C ARG A 69 13.36 -11.44 -11.86
N LEU A 70 12.74 -11.94 -10.78
CA LEU A 70 12.40 -11.14 -9.60
C LEU A 70 13.49 -10.07 -9.45
N HIS A 71 13.26 -8.84 -9.87
CA HIS A 71 14.21 -7.71 -9.85
C HIS A 71 15.71 -8.04 -9.94
N ARG A 72 16.16 -9.08 -10.67
CA ARG A 72 17.47 -9.72 -10.42
C ARG A 72 17.86 -9.57 -8.93
N GLY A 73 17.02 -10.08 -8.01
CA GLY A 73 17.26 -10.02 -6.56
C GLY A 73 18.74 -10.27 -6.37
N TYR A 74 19.40 -9.28 -5.74
CA TYR A 74 20.81 -8.97 -5.96
C TYR A 74 21.59 -10.22 -6.30
N MET A 75 22.24 -10.25 -7.48
CA MET A 75 22.99 -11.46 -7.84
C MET A 75 23.90 -11.81 -6.66
N LYS A 76 24.14 -13.09 -6.39
CA LYS A 76 25.09 -13.45 -5.32
C LYS A 76 26.42 -12.69 -5.43
N ALA A 77 26.84 -12.33 -6.64
CA ALA A 77 27.98 -11.46 -6.89
C ALA A 77 27.78 -10.01 -6.39
N ASP A 78 26.58 -9.44 -6.53
CA ASP A 78 26.21 -8.11 -6.02
C ASP A 78 26.15 -8.09 -4.49
N LEU A 79 25.59 -9.14 -3.88
CA LEU A 79 25.59 -9.33 -2.43
C LEU A 79 27.00 -9.55 -1.88
N ALA A 80 27.81 -10.35 -2.57
CA ALA A 80 29.22 -10.56 -2.23
C ALA A 80 30.09 -9.30 -2.42
N ALA A 81 29.60 -8.31 -3.17
CA ALA A 81 30.27 -7.03 -3.34
C ALA A 81 29.96 -6.01 -2.23
N ILE A 82 29.00 -6.31 -1.33
CA ILE A 82 28.75 -5.51 -0.13
C ILE A 82 29.96 -5.68 0.80
N ARG A 83 30.89 -4.73 0.73
CA ARG A 83 32.06 -4.65 1.61
C ARG A 83 31.73 -3.74 2.78
N LEU A 84 32.32 -4.03 3.94
CA LEU A 84 32.29 -3.09 5.06
C LEU A 84 32.80 -1.72 4.61
N PRO A 85 32.20 -0.62 5.09
CA PRO A 85 32.74 0.71 4.83
C PRO A 85 34.19 0.75 5.34
N ASP A 86 35.11 1.26 4.50
CA ASP A 86 36.49 1.48 4.95
C ASP A 86 36.45 2.46 6.14
N PRO A 87 37.39 2.35 7.11
CA PRO A 87 37.53 3.40 8.10
C PRO A 87 37.72 4.73 7.37
N ALA A 88 36.92 5.73 7.73
CA ALA A 88 37.02 7.05 7.12
C ALA A 88 38.41 7.64 7.38
N PRO A 89 39.02 8.35 6.43
CA PRO A 89 40.21 9.13 6.71
C PRO A 89 39.89 10.16 7.83
N PRO A 90 40.87 10.47 8.71
CA PRO A 90 40.65 11.41 9.81
C PRO A 90 40.14 12.76 9.27
N GLY A 91 39.08 13.28 9.89
CA GLY A 91 38.45 14.55 9.53
C GLY A 91 37.33 14.47 8.48
N ARG A 92 37.01 13.30 7.93
CA ARG A 92 35.85 13.14 7.01
C ARG A 92 34.71 12.33 7.63
N PRO A 93 33.45 12.64 7.27
CA PRO A 93 32.31 11.85 7.73
C PRO A 93 32.43 10.41 7.25
N ARG A 94 32.01 9.47 8.11
CA ARG A 94 32.04 8.05 7.76
C ARG A 94 30.92 7.74 6.78
N HIS A 95 31.29 7.50 5.52
CA HIS A 95 30.35 6.96 4.54
C HIS A 95 29.89 5.57 4.95
N LEU A 96 28.57 5.38 5.06
CA LEU A 96 27.99 4.05 5.31
C LEU A 96 28.02 3.19 4.04
N TYR A 97 27.83 3.83 2.88
CA TYR A 97 27.76 3.16 1.58
C TYR A 97 28.74 3.77 0.57
N ARG A 98 29.28 2.92 -0.32
CA ARG A 98 30.16 3.36 -1.43
C ARG A 98 29.39 3.42 -2.74
N VAL A 99 29.90 4.18 -3.70
CA VAL A 99 29.41 4.11 -5.08
C VAL A 99 29.48 2.66 -5.61
N GLY A 100 28.38 2.19 -6.19
CA GLY A 100 28.18 0.83 -6.67
C GLY A 100 27.56 -0.12 -5.64
N THR A 101 27.47 0.27 -4.36
CA THR A 101 26.89 -0.56 -3.29
C THR A 101 25.41 -0.80 -3.55
N ALA A 102 25.04 -2.07 -3.47
CA ALA A 102 23.65 -2.53 -3.44
C ALA A 102 22.98 -2.08 -2.14
N VAL A 103 21.95 -1.25 -2.25
CA VAL A 103 21.20 -0.73 -1.10
C VAL A 103 19.71 -0.80 -1.39
N GLU A 104 18.90 -0.99 -0.37
CA GLU A 104 17.48 -0.67 -0.46
C GLU A 104 17.26 0.75 0.04
N HIS A 105 16.44 1.52 -0.66
CA HIS A 105 15.97 2.82 -0.19
C HIS A 105 14.49 2.74 0.12
N PHE A 106 14.06 3.46 1.15
CA PHE A 106 12.65 3.65 1.44
C PHE A 106 12.13 4.80 0.58
N ASP A 107 11.18 4.51 -0.32
CA ASP A 107 10.68 5.50 -1.27
C ASP A 107 9.42 6.23 -0.75
N ALA A 108 8.99 7.27 -1.48
CA ALA A 108 7.70 7.92 -1.26
C ALA A 108 6.51 6.94 -1.40
N GLY A 109 6.71 5.78 -2.02
CA GLY A 109 5.75 4.68 -2.06
C GLY A 109 5.63 3.90 -0.74
N ALA A 110 6.31 4.34 0.31
CA ALA A 110 6.40 3.67 1.60
C ALA A 110 6.85 2.20 1.49
N GLN A 111 7.70 1.93 0.50
CA GLN A 111 8.24 0.61 0.22
C GLN A 111 9.75 0.66 0.15
N TRP A 112 10.36 -0.43 0.58
CA TRP A 112 11.78 -0.64 0.36
C TRP A 112 12.00 -1.09 -1.08
N ARG A 113 12.71 -0.28 -1.85
CA ARG A 113 13.05 -0.57 -3.24
C ARG A 113 14.54 -0.86 -3.37
N PRO A 114 14.91 -1.92 -4.11
CA PRO A 114 16.30 -2.18 -4.40
C PRO A 114 16.85 -1.07 -5.30
N GLY A 115 18.06 -0.62 -5.00
CA GLY A 115 18.81 0.27 -5.86
C GLY A 115 20.32 0.16 -5.68
N ARG A 116 21.05 1.06 -6.34
CA ARG A 116 22.49 1.20 -6.21
C ARG A 116 22.91 2.63 -5.96
N VAL A 117 23.84 2.80 -5.04
CA VAL A 117 24.46 4.11 -4.80
C VAL A 117 25.25 4.52 -6.05
N THR A 118 24.82 5.58 -6.73
CA THR A 118 25.50 6.13 -7.91
C THR A 118 26.46 7.25 -7.53
N ARG A 119 26.16 7.98 -6.45
CA ARG A 119 26.98 9.07 -5.93
C ARG A 119 26.81 9.20 -4.41
N VAL A 120 27.87 9.62 -3.73
CA VAL A 120 27.83 10.07 -2.33
C VAL A 120 28.01 11.58 -2.33
N ILE A 121 27.17 12.29 -1.59
CA ILE A 121 27.15 13.75 -1.49
C ILE A 121 27.37 14.10 -0.02
N GLU A 122 28.40 14.88 0.25
CA GLU A 122 28.65 15.47 1.56
C GLU A 122 28.18 16.92 1.49
N GLN A 123 27.28 17.31 2.39
CA GLN A 123 26.78 18.67 2.51
C GLN A 123 27.01 19.14 3.94
N VAL A 124 27.66 20.30 4.10
CA VAL A 124 27.83 20.91 5.42
C VAL A 124 26.46 21.33 5.95
N LYS A 125 26.21 21.11 7.25
CA LYS A 125 24.98 21.51 7.93
C LYS A 125 24.73 22.99 7.75
N ASP A 126 23.48 23.38 7.57
CA ASP A 126 23.10 24.79 7.40
C ASP A 126 23.42 25.63 8.66
N GLU A 127 23.52 24.98 9.82
CA GLU A 127 23.88 25.58 11.12
C GLU A 127 25.39 25.84 11.27
N PHE A 128 26.23 25.39 10.34
CA PHE A 128 27.67 25.58 10.43
C PHE A 128 28.03 27.06 10.27
N ASP A 129 28.84 27.58 11.20
CA ASP A 129 29.29 28.96 11.18
C ASP A 129 30.39 29.15 10.13
N TRP A 130 29.98 29.59 8.93
CA TRP A 130 30.89 29.90 7.84
C TRP A 130 31.78 31.13 8.09
N GLU A 131 31.49 31.92 9.13
CA GLU A 131 32.30 33.10 9.49
C GLU A 131 33.43 32.76 10.48
N GLY A 132 33.40 31.56 11.08
CA GLY A 132 34.46 31.06 11.95
C GLY A 132 35.71 30.61 11.18
N ASP A 133 36.88 30.72 11.84
CA ASP A 133 38.16 30.18 11.32
C ASP A 133 38.24 28.64 11.46
N GLU A 134 37.19 27.97 11.94
CA GLU A 134 37.16 26.53 12.15
C GLU A 134 36.83 25.79 10.84
N GLU A 135 37.62 24.76 10.51
CA GLU A 135 37.28 23.88 9.38
C GLU A 135 36.14 22.93 9.79
N PRO A 136 35.17 22.63 8.89
CA PRO A 136 34.09 21.71 9.19
C PRO A 136 34.63 20.34 9.60
N THR A 137 34.21 19.86 10.76
CA THR A 137 34.51 18.52 11.24
C THR A 137 33.60 17.49 10.59
N ALA A 138 33.92 16.20 10.76
CA ALA A 138 33.09 15.10 10.26
C ALA A 138 31.63 15.15 10.74
N ASP A 139 31.39 15.72 11.93
CA ASP A 139 30.06 15.85 12.53
C ASP A 139 29.27 17.04 11.94
N ASP A 140 29.94 17.95 11.23
CA ASP A 140 29.34 19.12 10.57
C ASP A 140 28.78 18.78 9.18
N TYR A 141 28.93 17.55 8.71
CA TYR A 141 28.40 17.11 7.42
C TYR A 141 27.15 16.24 7.57
N HIS A 142 26.13 16.55 6.76
CA HIS A 142 25.12 15.60 6.33
C HIS A 142 25.62 14.80 5.13
N VAL A 143 25.49 13.47 5.21
CA VAL A 143 25.84 12.58 4.10
C VAL A 143 24.57 12.09 3.42
N PHE A 144 24.43 12.46 2.16
CA PHE A 144 23.37 12.02 1.27
C PHE A 144 23.91 11.08 0.20
N TYR A 145 23.01 10.31 -0.40
CA TYR A 145 23.35 9.35 -1.43
C TYR A 145 22.40 9.50 -2.61
N ASN A 146 22.93 9.50 -3.82
CA ASN A 146 22.11 9.28 -5.00
C ASN A 146 21.98 7.78 -5.19
N VAL A 147 20.75 7.29 -5.29
CA VAL A 147 20.44 5.88 -5.48
C VAL A 147 19.70 5.72 -6.79
N ASP A 148 20.36 5.11 -7.77
CA ASP A 148 19.91 5.08 -9.16
C ASP A 148 19.52 6.49 -9.66
N ASP A 149 18.24 6.70 -9.94
CA ASP A 149 17.67 7.97 -10.40
C ASP A 149 17.23 8.91 -9.27
N MET A 150 17.19 8.43 -8.02
CA MET A 150 16.86 9.23 -6.86
C MET A 150 18.06 10.08 -6.45
N HIS A 151 17.80 11.33 -6.08
CA HIS A 151 18.83 12.29 -5.67
C HIS A 151 18.68 12.63 -4.19
N MET A 152 19.83 12.75 -3.52
CA MET A 152 19.93 13.21 -2.13
C MET A 152 19.11 12.41 -1.09
N VAL A 153 19.18 11.08 -1.14
CA VAL A 153 18.56 10.21 -0.14
C VAL A 153 19.40 10.22 1.15
N PRO A 154 18.83 10.52 2.33
CA PRO A 154 19.57 10.50 3.58
C PRO A 154 19.96 9.08 3.97
N ALA A 155 21.05 8.96 4.74
CA ALA A 155 21.55 7.67 5.24
C ALA A 155 20.48 6.85 5.99
N THR A 156 19.55 7.53 6.67
CA THR A 156 18.47 6.95 7.48
C THR A 156 17.40 6.26 6.65
N GLU A 157 17.24 6.65 5.38
CA GLU A 157 16.31 6.04 4.42
C GLU A 157 16.94 4.91 3.62
N LEU A 158 18.22 4.60 3.87
CA LEU A 158 18.94 3.51 3.22
C LEU A 158 19.14 2.35 4.17
N SER A 159 18.96 1.15 3.63
CA SER A 159 19.27 -0.09 4.31
C SER A 159 20.05 -1.03 3.40
N LEU A 160 20.68 -2.03 3.99
CA LEU A 160 21.18 -3.15 3.22
C LEU A 160 20.00 -3.97 2.69
N PRO A 161 20.17 -4.65 1.54
CA PRO A 161 19.12 -5.50 0.99
C PRO A 161 18.58 -6.49 2.02
N ILE A 162 17.26 -6.62 2.11
CA ILE A 162 16.67 -7.51 3.11
C ILE A 162 17.09 -8.95 2.85
N GLU A 163 17.22 -9.38 1.59
CA GLU A 163 17.69 -10.73 1.28
C GLU A 163 19.09 -11.01 1.80
N PHE A 164 19.96 -9.99 1.78
CA PHE A 164 21.30 -10.08 2.35
C PHE A 164 21.25 -10.26 3.86
N LEU A 165 20.49 -9.39 4.54
CA LEU A 165 20.32 -9.45 5.98
C LEU A 165 19.71 -10.80 6.41
N LEU A 166 18.78 -11.37 5.64
CA LEU A 166 18.19 -12.67 5.93
C LEU A 166 19.10 -13.85 5.59
N GLU A 167 19.99 -13.73 4.59
CA GLU A 167 21.04 -14.74 4.35
C GLU A 167 22.03 -14.77 5.52
N GLU A 168 22.37 -13.61 6.07
CA GLU A 168 23.28 -13.50 7.22
C GLU A 168 22.61 -13.87 8.53
N PHE A 169 21.41 -13.40 8.84
CA PHE A 169 20.79 -13.57 10.16
C PHE A 169 19.71 -14.66 10.22
N GLY A 170 19.31 -15.22 9.08
CA GLY A 170 18.18 -16.14 8.98
C GLY A 170 16.83 -15.42 9.02
N LEU A 171 15.74 -16.20 9.09
CA LEU A 171 14.37 -15.69 8.99
C LEU A 171 13.71 -15.38 10.35
N ARG A 172 14.34 -15.71 11.49
CA ARG A 172 13.79 -15.42 12.82
C ARG A 172 13.49 -13.93 13.07
N PRO A 173 14.31 -12.95 12.60
CA PRO A 173 13.96 -11.53 12.73
C PRO A 173 12.63 -11.16 12.06
N LEU A 174 12.29 -11.77 10.91
CA LEU A 174 10.98 -11.55 10.29
C LEU A 174 9.85 -12.13 11.13
N LEU A 175 10.04 -13.31 11.73
CA LEU A 175 9.06 -13.89 12.66
C LEU A 175 8.84 -13.00 13.88
N TRP A 176 9.92 -12.46 14.45
CA TRP A 176 9.85 -11.46 15.51
C TRP A 176 9.04 -10.24 15.06
N GLN A 177 9.27 -9.72 13.86
CA GLN A 177 8.54 -8.54 13.37
C GLN A 177 7.03 -8.80 13.26
N GLN A 178 6.62 -10.00 12.83
CA GLN A 178 5.20 -10.39 12.82
C GLN A 178 4.60 -10.38 14.23
N TRP A 179 5.28 -11.02 15.18
CA TRP A 179 4.85 -11.06 16.57
C TRP A 179 4.82 -9.68 17.22
N ALA A 180 5.85 -8.87 16.98
CA ALA A 180 5.99 -7.55 17.58
C ALA A 180 4.94 -6.56 17.05
N MET A 181 4.56 -6.65 15.77
CA MET A 181 3.43 -5.90 15.21
C MET A 181 2.09 -6.31 15.83
N LEU A 182 1.87 -7.61 16.10
CA LEU A 182 0.67 -8.07 16.81
C LEU A 182 0.63 -7.56 18.26
N ARG A 183 1.77 -7.51 18.95
CA ARG A 183 1.89 -6.93 20.29
C ARG A 183 1.61 -5.43 20.31
N LEU A 184 2.10 -4.71 19.30
CA LEU A 184 1.80 -3.29 19.14
C LEU A 184 0.30 -3.08 18.92
N GLU A 185 -0.32 -3.85 18.01
CA GLU A 185 -1.75 -3.74 17.72
C GLU A 185 -2.63 -4.09 18.93
N GLU A 186 -2.26 -5.10 19.74
CA GLU A 186 -2.94 -5.41 21.01
C GLU A 186 -2.93 -4.20 21.97
N ARG A 187 -1.78 -3.51 22.05
CA ARG A 187 -1.56 -2.40 22.96
C ARG A 187 -2.24 -1.11 22.48
N LEU A 188 -2.22 -0.84 21.19
CA LEU A 188 -2.77 0.37 20.58
C LEU A 188 -4.27 0.54 20.85
N ARG A 189 -4.67 1.80 21.02
CA ARG A 189 -6.05 2.25 21.09
C ARG A 189 -6.25 3.44 20.18
N PHE A 190 -7.42 3.53 19.59
CA PHE A 190 -7.83 4.63 18.72
C PHE A 190 -8.89 5.48 19.44
N GLN A 191 -8.55 5.90 20.66
CA GLN A 191 -9.41 6.65 21.57
C GLN A 191 -8.61 7.85 22.06
N GLU A 192 -9.14 9.05 21.79
CA GLU A 192 -8.57 10.31 22.26
C GLU A 192 -8.44 10.30 23.79
N ASP A 193 -7.36 10.90 24.31
CA ASP A 193 -7.01 10.96 25.74
C ASP A 193 -6.72 9.61 26.42
N HIS A 194 -6.68 8.51 25.66
CA HIS A 194 -6.34 7.20 26.23
C HIS A 194 -4.80 7.09 26.43
N PRO A 195 -4.28 6.54 27.54
CA PRO A 195 -2.83 6.39 27.75
C PRO A 195 -2.11 5.50 26.72
N ARG A 196 -2.90 4.71 25.97
CA ARG A 196 -2.45 3.85 24.87
C ARG A 196 -2.97 4.33 23.51
N ASP A 197 -3.37 5.59 23.42
CA ASP A 197 -3.75 6.22 22.17
C ASP A 197 -2.59 6.13 21.17
N PHE A 198 -2.89 5.81 19.92
CA PHE A 198 -1.89 5.70 18.86
C PHE A 198 -1.12 7.00 18.62
N MET A 199 -1.71 8.16 18.92
CA MET A 199 -1.02 9.45 18.82
C MET A 199 -0.01 9.69 19.95
N GLU A 200 -0.19 9.04 21.10
CA GLU A 200 0.62 9.26 22.31
C GLU A 200 1.67 8.16 22.53
N LEU A 201 1.44 6.97 21.97
CA LEU A 201 2.33 5.84 22.11
C LEU A 201 3.54 5.97 21.19
N ASP A 202 4.74 6.06 21.76
CA ASP A 202 6.01 5.90 21.01
C ASP A 202 6.17 4.44 20.58
N ALA A 203 5.78 4.15 19.34
CA ALA A 203 5.82 2.81 18.76
C ALA A 203 7.27 2.35 18.60
N THR A 204 8.21 3.23 18.27
CA THR A 204 9.63 2.90 18.10
C THR A 204 10.26 2.44 19.41
N GLU A 205 10.05 3.15 20.51
CA GLU A 205 10.52 2.74 21.83
C GLU A 205 9.88 1.42 22.28
N PHE A 206 8.57 1.24 22.02
CA PHE A 206 7.91 -0.04 22.25
C PHE A 206 8.54 -1.18 21.43
N GLY A 207 8.82 -0.94 20.15
CA GLY A 207 9.52 -1.88 19.27
C GLY A 207 10.94 -2.21 19.74
N LYS A 208 11.72 -1.21 20.17
CA LYS A 208 13.07 -1.40 20.74
C LYS A 208 13.03 -2.27 21.99
N LYS A 209 12.04 -2.06 22.86
CA LYS A 209 11.82 -2.86 24.07
C LYS A 209 11.51 -4.31 23.71
N LEU A 210 10.59 -4.55 22.77
CA LEU A 210 10.27 -5.89 22.27
C LEU A 210 11.47 -6.58 21.61
N TRP A 211 12.29 -5.83 20.88
CA TRP A 211 13.52 -6.35 20.26
C TRP A 211 14.49 -6.84 21.33
N LYS A 212 14.68 -6.04 22.39
CA LYS A 212 15.55 -6.40 23.52
C LYS A 212 15.04 -7.65 24.25
N ILE A 213 13.75 -7.71 24.58
CA ILE A 213 13.13 -8.88 25.24
C ILE A 213 13.36 -10.15 24.42
N TRP A 214 13.12 -10.07 23.11
CA TRP A 214 13.31 -11.20 22.21
C TRP A 214 14.79 -11.61 22.03
N LEU A 215 15.68 -10.63 21.93
CA LEU A 215 17.13 -10.88 21.80
C LEU A 215 17.73 -11.48 23.08
N ASP A 216 17.25 -11.04 24.24
CA ASP A 216 17.69 -11.51 25.56
C ASP A 216 17.04 -12.84 25.98
N HIS A 217 16.05 -13.35 25.22
CA HIS A 217 15.37 -14.60 25.53
C HIS A 217 16.32 -15.80 25.50
N PHE A 218 16.21 -16.71 26.48
CA PHE A 218 17.12 -17.85 26.65
C PHE A 218 17.19 -18.74 25.40
N ASP A 219 16.04 -19.03 24.78
CA ASP A 219 15.97 -19.87 23.57
C ASP A 219 16.52 -19.19 22.30
N ASN A 220 16.83 -17.89 22.36
CA ASN A 220 17.39 -17.12 21.23
C ASN A 220 18.91 -16.90 21.36
N ARG A 221 19.56 -17.58 22.31
CA ARG A 221 20.99 -17.40 22.61
C ARG A 221 21.89 -17.63 21.40
N ASP A 222 21.58 -18.63 20.57
CA ASP A 222 22.34 -18.94 19.35
C ASP A 222 22.31 -17.78 18.34
N PHE A 223 21.15 -17.16 18.16
CA PHE A 223 21.00 -15.98 17.33
C PHE A 223 21.74 -14.79 17.95
N ARG A 224 21.59 -14.56 19.25
CA ARG A 224 22.23 -13.45 19.97
C ARG A 224 23.75 -13.51 19.86
N GLU A 225 24.36 -14.67 20.10
CA GLU A 225 25.81 -14.86 19.98
C GLU A 225 26.31 -14.48 18.58
N LYS A 226 25.55 -14.81 17.53
CA LYS A 226 25.84 -14.38 16.16
C LYS A 226 25.61 -12.88 15.97
N TYR A 227 24.50 -12.36 16.47
CA TYR A 227 24.08 -10.96 16.29
C TYR A 227 25.05 -9.98 16.95
N ASP A 228 25.48 -10.25 18.18
CA ASP A 228 26.32 -9.34 18.97
C ASP A 228 27.70 -9.13 18.34
N VAL A 229 28.23 -10.11 17.60
CA VAL A 229 29.54 -10.00 16.92
C VAL A 229 29.44 -9.56 15.46
N HIS A 230 28.23 -9.50 14.90
CA HIS A 230 28.06 -9.24 13.46
C HIS A 230 28.16 -7.75 13.13
N PRO A 231 28.92 -7.36 12.10
CA PRO A 231 29.09 -5.95 11.76
C PRO A 231 27.82 -5.30 11.18
N PHE A 232 26.86 -6.10 10.69
CA PHE A 232 25.61 -5.60 10.12
C PHE A 232 24.41 -5.62 11.08
N ARG A 233 24.65 -5.83 12.38
CA ARG A 233 23.59 -5.97 13.40
C ARG A 233 22.68 -4.75 13.47
N ASP A 234 23.25 -3.54 13.37
CA ASP A 234 22.50 -2.31 13.45
C ASP A 234 21.57 -2.17 12.23
N TYR A 235 22.05 -2.42 11.00
CA TYR A 235 21.20 -2.41 9.80
C TYR A 235 20.01 -3.37 9.90
N LEU A 236 20.23 -4.58 10.45
CA LEU A 236 19.12 -5.50 10.71
C LEU A 236 18.12 -4.91 11.70
N ARG A 237 18.59 -4.41 12.85
CA ARG A 237 17.71 -3.84 13.88
C ARG A 237 16.90 -2.67 13.34
N GLU A 238 17.57 -1.74 12.67
CA GLU A 238 16.94 -0.56 12.06
C GLU A 238 15.87 -0.99 11.05
N ARG A 239 16.16 -2.00 10.22
CA ARG A 239 15.20 -2.55 9.27
C ARG A 239 14.01 -3.24 9.94
N MET A 240 14.25 -3.95 11.03
CA MET A 240 13.18 -4.63 11.79
C MET A 240 12.29 -3.63 12.54
N LEU A 241 12.86 -2.51 13.00
CA LEU A 241 12.16 -1.42 13.69
C LEU A 241 11.49 -0.41 12.74
N HIS A 242 11.80 -0.44 11.45
CA HIS A 242 11.28 0.52 10.48
C HIS A 242 9.75 0.68 10.51
N PRO A 243 8.92 -0.38 10.57
CA PRO A 243 7.46 -0.21 10.63
C PRO A 243 6.99 0.57 11.86
N PHE A 244 7.69 0.46 13.00
CA PHE A 244 7.37 1.22 14.21
C PHE A 244 7.68 2.70 14.04
N ARG A 245 8.83 3.03 13.42
CA ARG A 245 9.17 4.41 13.07
C ARG A 245 8.18 5.02 12.11
N LEU A 246 7.73 4.24 11.13
CA LEU A 246 6.75 4.71 10.17
C LEU A 246 5.43 5.08 10.87
N ILE A 247 5.03 4.32 11.89
CA ILE A 247 3.88 4.65 12.74
C ILE A 247 4.11 5.96 13.49
N ASP A 248 5.28 6.16 14.11
CA ASP A 248 5.58 7.42 14.82
C ASP A 248 5.64 8.62 13.86
N MET A 249 6.19 8.43 12.65
CA MET A 249 6.19 9.48 11.62
C MET A 249 4.78 9.86 11.19
N GLN A 250 3.85 8.89 11.15
CA GLN A 250 2.43 9.12 10.80
C GLN A 250 1.66 9.84 11.91
N THR A 251 2.11 9.76 13.16
CA THR A 251 1.44 10.35 14.33
C THR A 251 2.06 11.67 14.77
N THR A 252 3.32 11.94 14.39
CA THR A 252 4.01 13.18 14.73
C THR A 252 3.44 14.37 13.95
N GLU A 253 3.12 15.45 14.66
CA GLU A 253 2.66 16.71 14.06
C GLU A 253 3.79 17.36 13.23
N GLY A 254 3.47 17.82 12.00
CA GLY A 254 4.41 18.54 11.14
C GLY A 254 5.48 17.68 10.44
N GLY A 255 5.35 16.35 10.45
CA GLY A 255 6.22 15.46 9.66
C GLY A 255 5.75 15.26 8.22
N ASP A 256 6.59 14.65 7.38
CA ASP A 256 6.29 14.35 5.97
C ASP A 256 5.10 13.38 5.74
N TRP A 257 4.52 12.86 6.81
CA TRP A 257 3.32 12.02 6.81
C TRP A 257 2.09 12.75 7.35
N ASN A 258 2.18 14.06 7.59
CA ASN A 258 1.08 14.85 8.12
C ASN A 258 -0.02 15.06 7.08
N VAL A 259 -1.04 14.20 7.14
CA VAL A 259 -2.17 14.25 6.20
C VAL A 259 -3.02 15.52 6.34
N ASP A 260 -2.87 16.28 7.44
CA ASP A 260 -3.60 17.53 7.70
C ASP A 260 -3.39 18.55 6.58
N GLU A 261 -2.18 18.58 6.01
CA GLU A 261 -1.78 19.50 4.95
C GLU A 261 -2.20 19.03 3.54
N SER A 262 -2.71 17.80 3.41
CA SER A 262 -3.13 17.26 2.11
C SER A 262 -4.50 17.82 1.71
N SER A 263 -4.57 18.59 0.63
CA SER A 263 -5.79 19.20 0.12
C SER A 263 -6.77 18.24 -0.58
N ASN A 264 -6.33 17.03 -0.94
CA ASN A 264 -7.11 16.12 -1.80
C ASN A 264 -7.56 14.87 -1.04
N VAL A 265 -8.03 15.06 0.19
CA VAL A 265 -8.60 13.95 0.95
C VAL A 265 -10.10 13.96 0.69
N SER A 266 -10.59 12.93 0.00
CA SER A 266 -12.01 12.77 -0.28
C SER A 266 -12.70 11.84 0.71
N VAL A 267 -14.04 11.84 0.71
CA VAL A 267 -14.83 10.85 1.46
C VAL A 267 -14.48 9.41 1.02
N TYR A 268 -14.07 9.21 -0.24
CA TYR A 268 -13.65 7.90 -0.75
C TYR A 268 -12.32 7.44 -0.17
N SER A 269 -11.39 8.36 0.10
CA SER A 269 -10.13 8.07 0.82
C SER A 269 -10.41 7.41 2.17
N TYR A 270 -11.42 7.86 2.92
CA TYR A 270 -11.82 7.24 4.19
C TYR A 270 -12.32 5.81 4.01
N LEU A 271 -13.16 5.54 3.02
CA LEU A 271 -13.63 4.18 2.74
C LEU A 271 -12.50 3.27 2.24
N SER A 272 -11.58 3.82 1.45
CA SER A 272 -10.39 3.14 0.94
C SER A 272 -9.48 2.69 2.09
N VAL A 273 -9.14 3.60 3.00
CA VAL A 273 -8.22 3.35 4.12
C VAL A 273 -8.91 2.56 5.24
N LEU A 274 -10.07 3.02 5.70
CA LEU A 274 -10.75 2.48 6.89
C LEU A 274 -11.70 1.31 6.59
N GLY A 275 -12.26 1.25 5.38
CA GLY A 275 -13.36 0.31 5.08
C GLY A 275 -14.67 0.66 5.78
N ALA A 276 -14.78 1.87 6.34
CA ALA A 276 -15.95 2.38 7.04
C ALA A 276 -16.47 3.67 6.36
N GLY A 277 -17.64 4.16 6.77
CA GLY A 277 -18.23 5.39 6.19
C GLY A 277 -18.90 5.19 4.83
N GLY A 278 -19.18 3.93 4.45
CA GLY A 278 -19.72 3.60 3.13
C GLY A 278 -21.06 4.26 2.79
N TRP A 279 -21.87 4.63 3.79
CA TRP A 279 -23.11 5.38 3.56
C TRP A 279 -22.85 6.79 3.03
N MET A 280 -21.92 7.55 3.65
CA MET A 280 -21.61 8.88 3.16
C MET A 280 -21.01 8.80 1.76
N CYS A 281 -20.11 7.84 1.52
CA CYS A 281 -19.56 7.58 0.19
C CYS A 281 -20.67 7.33 -0.83
N ALA A 282 -21.66 6.50 -0.49
CA ALA A 282 -22.78 6.22 -1.37
C ALA A 282 -23.62 7.48 -1.66
N CYS A 283 -23.95 8.26 -0.64
CA CYS A 283 -24.69 9.52 -0.81
C CYS A 283 -23.95 10.49 -1.73
N VAL A 284 -22.67 10.73 -1.46
CA VAL A 284 -21.84 11.63 -2.25
C VAL A 284 -21.71 11.12 -3.67
N PHE A 285 -21.44 9.82 -3.86
CA PHE A 285 -21.40 9.17 -5.17
C PHE A 285 -22.71 9.34 -5.94
N PHE A 286 -23.85 9.11 -5.31
CA PHE A 286 -25.14 9.29 -5.96
C PHE A 286 -25.38 10.74 -6.36
N VAL A 287 -25.04 11.72 -5.52
CA VAL A 287 -25.17 13.14 -5.86
C VAL A 287 -24.24 13.50 -7.02
N GLN A 288 -22.97 13.07 -6.95
CA GLN A 288 -21.93 13.29 -7.95
C GLN A 288 -22.26 12.67 -9.31
N ILE A 289 -22.99 11.56 -9.35
CA ILE A 289 -23.41 10.93 -10.63
C ILE A 289 -24.78 11.43 -11.10
N LEU A 290 -25.76 11.55 -10.21
CA LEU A 290 -27.15 11.87 -10.60
C LEU A 290 -27.31 13.33 -11.02
N LEU A 291 -26.65 14.28 -10.36
CA LEU A 291 -26.80 15.70 -10.70
C LEU A 291 -26.29 16.02 -12.10
N PRO A 292 -25.07 15.62 -12.51
CA PRO A 292 -24.59 15.90 -13.87
C PRO A 292 -25.45 15.20 -14.94
N VAL A 293 -25.90 13.97 -14.67
CA VAL A 293 -26.80 13.25 -15.57
C VAL A 293 -28.15 13.95 -15.71
N ALA A 294 -28.71 14.45 -14.60
CA ALA A 294 -29.95 15.23 -14.63
C ALA A 294 -29.76 16.55 -15.40
N LEU A 295 -28.66 17.28 -15.17
CA LEU A 295 -28.31 18.49 -15.92
C LEU A 295 -28.19 18.21 -17.42
N TYR A 296 -27.56 17.10 -17.79
CA TYR A 296 -27.48 16.65 -19.18
C TYR A 296 -28.86 16.39 -19.79
N PHE A 297 -29.73 15.63 -19.12
CA PHE A 297 -31.08 15.38 -19.64
C PHE A 297 -31.93 16.66 -19.75
N VAL A 298 -31.82 17.57 -18.79
CA VAL A 298 -32.49 18.88 -18.85
C VAL A 298 -31.98 19.70 -20.03
N SER A 299 -30.67 19.68 -20.31
CA SER A 299 -30.09 20.42 -21.44
C SER A 299 -30.57 19.89 -22.81
N ILE A 300 -30.80 18.59 -22.93
CA ILE A 300 -31.25 17.96 -24.18
C ILE A 300 -32.75 18.06 -24.40
N ASP A 301 -33.55 18.11 -23.34
CA ASP A 301 -35.01 18.15 -23.49
C ASP A 301 -35.55 19.55 -23.87
N GLN A 302 -34.69 20.56 -23.90
CA GLN A 302 -35.06 21.89 -24.40
C GLN A 302 -35.48 21.79 -25.88
N PRO A 303 -36.70 22.20 -26.26
CA PRO A 303 -37.24 21.98 -27.59
C PRO A 303 -36.43 22.68 -28.70
N GLU A 304 -35.69 23.74 -28.36
CA GLU A 304 -34.79 24.48 -29.25
C GLU A 304 -33.48 23.73 -29.54
N SER A 305 -33.04 22.80 -28.69
CA SER A 305 -31.82 22.00 -28.92
C SER A 305 -32.03 20.78 -29.83
N ARG A 306 -33.28 20.50 -30.24
CA ARG A 306 -33.61 19.30 -31.06
C ARG A 306 -33.27 19.41 -32.54
N THR A 307 -32.99 20.61 -33.06
CA THR A 307 -32.35 20.75 -34.39
C THR A 307 -30.86 20.62 -34.21
N PHE A 308 -30.39 19.39 -34.01
CA PHE A 308 -28.97 19.06 -34.03
C PHE A 308 -28.46 19.34 -35.45
N ASP A 309 -27.98 20.55 -35.71
CA ASP A 309 -27.33 20.88 -36.97
C ASP A 309 -26.00 20.09 -36.97
N PRO A 310 -25.79 19.12 -37.88
CA PRO A 310 -24.60 18.26 -37.85
C PRO A 310 -23.28 19.03 -38.08
N GLY A 311 -23.35 20.32 -38.42
CA GLY A 311 -22.24 21.23 -38.22
C GLY A 311 -22.12 21.60 -36.75
N TYR A 312 -21.12 21.06 -36.04
CA TYR A 312 -20.70 21.46 -34.68
C TYR A 312 -20.39 22.97 -34.50
N CYS A 313 -20.63 23.79 -35.52
CA CYS A 313 -20.44 25.22 -35.58
C CYS A 313 -21.80 25.89 -35.92
N SER A 314 -22.74 25.98 -34.98
CA SER A 314 -23.89 26.85 -35.21
C SER A 314 -23.38 28.30 -35.11
N ASN A 315 -23.45 29.03 -36.23
CA ASN A 315 -23.08 30.46 -36.23
C ASN A 315 -24.06 31.31 -35.40
N GLU A 316 -25.19 30.71 -35.02
CA GLU A 316 -26.24 31.27 -34.18
C GLU A 316 -25.73 31.38 -32.75
N GLY A 317 -25.52 32.60 -32.26
CA GLY A 317 -25.04 32.85 -30.91
C GLY A 317 -24.44 34.24 -30.74
N THR A 318 -24.66 34.86 -29.58
CA THR A 318 -24.11 36.19 -29.31
C THR A 318 -22.59 36.13 -29.16
N THR A 319 -21.88 37.17 -29.59
CA THR A 319 -20.42 37.28 -29.40
C THR A 319 -20.01 37.11 -27.94
N VAL A 320 -20.88 37.53 -27.01
CA VAL A 320 -20.65 37.41 -25.56
C VAL A 320 -20.67 35.94 -25.12
N SER A 321 -21.72 35.19 -25.46
CA SER A 321 -21.81 33.76 -25.11
C SER A 321 -20.67 32.96 -25.71
N LYS A 322 -20.27 33.28 -26.95
CA LYS A 322 -19.10 32.67 -27.62
C LYS A 322 -17.79 32.94 -26.86
N ALA A 323 -17.58 34.19 -26.44
CA ALA A 323 -16.41 34.58 -25.65
C ALA A 323 -16.40 33.90 -24.26
N VAL A 324 -17.56 33.79 -23.62
CA VAL A 324 -17.72 33.09 -22.33
C VAL A 324 -17.42 31.60 -22.48
N LEU A 325 -17.97 30.94 -23.50
CA LEU A 325 -17.67 29.53 -23.78
C LEU A 325 -16.18 29.31 -23.99
N PHE A 326 -15.53 30.15 -24.80
CA PHE A 326 -14.08 30.08 -25.01
C PHE A 326 -13.30 30.29 -23.71
N ALA A 327 -13.70 31.25 -22.87
CA ALA A 327 -13.06 31.50 -21.58
C ALA A 327 -13.20 30.30 -20.62
N VAL A 328 -14.38 29.67 -20.55
CA VAL A 328 -14.61 28.45 -19.76
C VAL A 328 -13.73 27.31 -20.25
N MET A 329 -13.68 27.06 -21.57
CA MET A 329 -12.83 26.01 -22.15
C MET A 329 -11.34 26.26 -21.88
N LEU A 330 -10.92 27.53 -21.93
CA LEU A 330 -9.54 27.91 -21.60
C LEU A 330 -9.22 27.67 -20.13
N ILE A 331 -10.15 27.98 -19.21
CA ILE A 331 -10.02 27.68 -17.78
C ILE A 331 -9.87 26.17 -17.57
N TYR A 332 -10.71 25.35 -18.23
CA TYR A 332 -10.61 23.89 -18.13
C TYR A 332 -9.27 23.37 -18.66
N LEU A 333 -8.77 23.92 -19.77
CA LEU A 333 -7.46 23.52 -20.30
C LEU A 333 -6.31 23.89 -19.35
N ILE A 334 -6.34 25.07 -18.75
CA ILE A 334 -5.24 25.59 -17.92
C ILE A 334 -5.27 25.02 -16.49
N ARG A 335 -6.45 24.77 -15.94
CA ARG A 335 -6.63 24.33 -14.55
C ARG A 335 -6.94 22.84 -14.45
N VAL A 336 -8.06 22.42 -15.03
CA VAL A 336 -8.62 21.07 -14.84
C VAL A 336 -7.68 20.00 -15.38
N VAL A 337 -7.07 20.21 -16.54
CA VAL A 337 -6.16 19.22 -17.13
C VAL A 337 -4.91 18.99 -16.26
N PRO A 338 -4.15 20.03 -15.86
CA PRO A 338 -3.03 19.84 -14.93
C PRO A 338 -3.43 19.27 -13.57
N GLU A 339 -4.58 19.68 -13.04
CA GLU A 339 -5.11 19.18 -11.76
C GLU A 339 -5.47 17.70 -11.84
N THR A 340 -6.18 17.27 -12.88
CA THR A 340 -6.50 15.85 -13.12
C THR A 340 -5.22 15.02 -13.25
N MET A 341 -4.21 15.52 -13.96
CA MET A 341 -2.90 14.85 -14.09
C MET A 341 -2.14 14.77 -12.75
N SER A 342 -2.23 15.81 -11.92
CA SER A 342 -1.64 15.82 -10.57
C SER A 342 -2.35 14.81 -9.65
N ASN A 343 -3.69 14.82 -9.64
CA ASN A 343 -4.52 13.90 -8.86
C ASN A 343 -4.28 12.45 -9.27
N PHE A 344 -4.10 12.22 -10.57
CA PHE A 344 -3.69 10.95 -11.12
C PHE A 344 -2.36 10.45 -10.55
N LEU A 345 -1.30 11.27 -10.61
CA LEU A 345 0.02 10.90 -10.09
C LEU A 345 -0.01 10.68 -8.57
N ARG A 346 -0.81 11.48 -7.84
CA ARG A 346 -1.04 11.32 -6.40
C ARG A 346 -1.69 9.98 -6.07
N THR A 347 -2.79 9.67 -6.75
CA THR A 347 -3.56 8.43 -6.58
C THR A 347 -2.73 7.19 -6.95
N ALA A 348 -1.84 7.33 -7.95
CA ALA A 348 -0.91 6.28 -8.34
C ALA A 348 0.21 6.03 -7.31
N GLY A 349 0.39 6.92 -6.32
CA GLY A 349 1.44 6.83 -5.32
C GLY A 349 2.81 7.35 -5.81
N ALA A 350 2.80 8.22 -6.83
CA ALA A 350 4.03 8.68 -7.50
C ALA A 350 4.54 10.04 -6.99
N LEU A 351 3.69 10.79 -6.26
CA LEU A 351 4.06 12.08 -5.67
C LEU A 351 4.59 11.91 -4.25
N ASP A 352 5.41 12.86 -3.82
CA ASP A 352 5.95 12.90 -2.47
C ASP A 352 5.04 13.71 -1.53
N ASP A 353 3.81 13.23 -1.36
CA ASP A 353 2.84 13.81 -0.44
C ASP A 353 2.28 12.74 0.53
N PRO A 354 1.82 13.14 1.73
CA PRO A 354 1.32 12.21 2.75
C PRO A 354 0.21 11.28 2.26
N MET A 355 -0.66 11.79 1.38
CA MET A 355 -1.79 11.04 0.85
C MET A 355 -1.34 10.01 -0.20
N SER A 356 -0.43 10.39 -1.10
CA SER A 356 0.24 9.49 -2.05
C SER A 356 0.99 8.36 -1.35
N ARG A 357 1.70 8.66 -0.25
CA ARG A 357 2.36 7.68 0.61
C ARG A 357 1.36 6.70 1.25
N THR A 358 0.24 7.21 1.75
CA THR A 358 -0.86 6.40 2.29
C THR A 358 -1.50 5.50 1.23
N MET A 359 -1.73 6.03 0.02
CA MET A 359 -2.24 5.26 -1.12
C MET A 359 -1.26 4.19 -1.60
N SER A 360 0.03 4.44 -1.45
CA SER A 360 1.06 3.44 -1.76
C SER A 360 1.05 2.29 -0.76
N LEU A 361 0.92 2.57 0.56
CA LEU A 361 0.68 1.54 1.57
C LEU A 361 -0.61 0.76 1.27
N ARG A 362 -1.67 1.47 0.90
CA ARG A 362 -2.95 0.88 0.52
C ARG A 362 -2.79 -0.09 -0.65
N ARG A 363 -2.03 0.29 -1.68
CA ARG A 363 -1.70 -0.56 -2.84
C ARG A 363 -0.94 -1.82 -2.44
N VAL A 364 -0.03 -1.76 -1.47
CA VAL A 364 0.68 -2.95 -0.95
C VAL A 364 -0.32 -3.96 -0.40
N ILE A 365 -1.26 -3.52 0.44
CA ILE A 365 -2.24 -4.41 1.09
C ILE A 365 -3.22 -4.97 0.05
N TRP A 366 -3.62 -4.16 -0.93
CA TRP A 366 -4.41 -4.62 -2.07
C TRP A 366 -3.73 -5.76 -2.83
N ILE A 367 -2.44 -5.63 -3.12
CA ILE A 367 -1.66 -6.68 -3.82
C ILE A 367 -1.55 -7.93 -2.97
N GLN A 368 -1.32 -7.78 -1.65
CA GLN A 368 -1.31 -8.89 -0.69
C GLN A 368 -2.66 -9.61 -0.69
N GLY A 369 -3.75 -8.86 -0.80
CA GLY A 369 -5.12 -9.37 -0.79
C GLY A 369 -5.70 -9.48 0.62
N ASP A 370 -5.13 -8.80 1.60
CA ASP A 370 -5.55 -8.83 3.00
C ASP A 370 -6.63 -7.79 3.34
N ASP A 371 -7.16 -7.10 2.33
CA ASP A 371 -8.22 -6.11 2.47
C ASP A 371 -9.58 -6.71 2.85
N THR A 372 -10.33 -5.93 3.64
CA THR A 372 -11.78 -6.12 3.76
C THR A 372 -12.49 -5.80 2.44
N MET A 373 -13.70 -6.36 2.24
CA MET A 373 -14.49 -6.07 1.04
C MET A 373 -14.74 -4.57 0.85
N PHE A 374 -15.03 -3.84 1.93
CA PHE A 374 -15.28 -2.41 1.88
C PHE A 374 -14.03 -1.59 1.58
N GLN A 375 -12.86 -1.95 2.14
CA GLN A 375 -11.60 -1.30 1.75
C GLN A 375 -11.28 -1.55 0.28
N ARG A 376 -11.55 -2.75 -0.25
CA ARG A 376 -11.35 -3.04 -1.68
C ARG A 376 -12.25 -2.17 -2.55
N PHE A 377 -13.53 -2.09 -2.19
CA PHE A 377 -14.49 -1.25 -2.90
C PHE A 377 -14.16 0.24 -2.78
N GLY A 378 -13.80 0.70 -1.58
CA GLY A 378 -13.35 2.06 -1.30
C GLY A 378 -12.14 2.44 -2.12
N TYR A 379 -11.10 1.61 -2.14
CA TYR A 379 -9.91 1.86 -2.96
C TYR A 379 -10.24 1.92 -4.45
N ALA A 380 -11.12 1.03 -4.91
CA ALA A 380 -11.57 1.06 -6.29
C ALA A 380 -12.34 2.34 -6.65
N LEU A 381 -13.25 2.76 -5.79
CA LEU A 381 -14.00 4.00 -5.95
C LEU A 381 -13.06 5.20 -5.91
N ASP A 382 -12.21 5.28 -4.90
CA ASP A 382 -11.28 6.39 -4.70
C ASP A 382 -10.35 6.58 -5.90
N VAL A 383 -9.77 5.48 -6.41
CA VAL A 383 -9.00 5.52 -7.67
C VAL A 383 -9.86 6.04 -8.81
N THR A 384 -11.07 5.52 -9.01
CA THR A 384 -11.95 5.91 -10.12
C THR A 384 -12.42 7.37 -10.03
N MET A 385 -12.71 7.84 -8.81
CA MET A 385 -13.25 9.17 -8.55
C MET A 385 -12.16 10.25 -8.67
N ASN A 386 -10.92 9.95 -8.24
CA ASN A 386 -9.80 10.89 -8.36
C ASN A 386 -9.13 10.87 -9.74
N THR A 387 -9.49 9.93 -10.62
CA THR A 387 -8.95 9.81 -11.99
C THR A 387 -10.05 10.07 -13.04
N ALA A 388 -10.76 9.02 -13.45
CA ALA A 388 -11.74 9.05 -14.54
C ALA A 388 -12.90 10.02 -14.34
N TYR A 389 -13.39 10.13 -13.10
CA TYR A 389 -14.62 10.87 -12.83
C TYR A 389 -14.48 12.34 -13.17
N ALA A 390 -13.37 12.99 -12.81
CA ALA A 390 -13.13 14.38 -13.17
C ALA A 390 -13.23 14.56 -14.69
N ALA A 391 -12.45 13.79 -15.45
CA ALA A 391 -12.45 13.90 -16.90
C ALA A 391 -13.81 13.54 -17.55
N LEU A 392 -14.55 12.57 -17.00
CA LEU A 392 -15.93 12.27 -17.43
C LEU A 392 -16.90 13.42 -17.14
N LEU A 393 -16.80 14.00 -15.95
CA LEU A 393 -17.65 15.09 -15.48
C LEU A 393 -17.44 16.35 -16.33
N TYR A 394 -16.18 16.75 -16.55
CA TYR A 394 -15.87 17.88 -17.41
C TYR A 394 -16.17 17.58 -18.88
N GLY A 395 -15.95 16.35 -19.36
CA GLY A 395 -16.38 15.92 -20.69
C GLY A 395 -17.89 16.04 -20.90
N LEU A 396 -18.68 15.62 -19.90
CA LEU A 396 -20.14 15.78 -19.90
C LEU A 396 -20.53 17.26 -19.86
N ASN A 397 -19.85 18.07 -19.05
CA ASN A 397 -20.14 19.50 -18.99
C ASN A 397 -19.85 20.19 -20.32
N ILE A 398 -18.79 19.83 -21.03
CA ILE A 398 -18.53 20.36 -22.37
C ILE A 398 -19.71 20.07 -23.31
N LEU A 399 -20.25 18.84 -23.26
CA LEU A 399 -21.46 18.50 -24.02
C LEU A 399 -22.68 19.34 -23.60
N ILE A 400 -22.86 19.60 -22.31
CA ILE A 400 -23.93 20.46 -21.80
C ILE A 400 -23.75 21.90 -22.32
N LEU A 401 -22.53 22.45 -22.23
CA LEU A 401 -22.23 23.81 -22.67
C LEU A 401 -22.44 23.99 -24.18
N TYR A 402 -22.12 22.98 -25.00
CA TYR A 402 -22.39 23.02 -26.43
C TYR A 402 -23.89 22.91 -26.79
N ASN A 403 -24.68 22.25 -25.94
CA ASN A 403 -26.13 22.13 -26.14
C ASN A 403 -26.92 23.27 -25.49
N THR A 404 -26.30 24.06 -24.61
CA THR A 404 -26.92 25.23 -23.99
C THR A 404 -27.20 26.29 -25.06
N PRO A 405 -28.43 26.86 -25.11
CA PRO A 405 -28.76 27.90 -26.07
C PRO A 405 -27.75 29.06 -26.03
N PRO A 406 -27.26 29.52 -27.17
CA PRO A 406 -26.15 30.46 -27.25
C PRO A 406 -26.56 31.91 -26.95
N GLU A 407 -27.81 32.16 -26.57
CA GLU A 407 -28.31 33.47 -26.18
C GLU A 407 -28.06 33.80 -24.71
N ASP A 408 -27.82 32.79 -23.85
CA ASP A 408 -27.65 32.99 -22.41
C ASP A 408 -26.23 32.64 -21.91
N ALA A 409 -25.36 33.66 -21.88
CA ALA A 409 -24.04 33.56 -21.30
C ALA A 409 -24.06 33.25 -19.79
N THR A 410 -25.16 33.57 -19.09
CA THR A 410 -25.34 33.30 -17.66
C THR A 410 -25.48 31.81 -17.42
N ASP A 411 -26.30 31.13 -18.22
CA ASP A 411 -26.51 29.69 -18.12
C ASP A 411 -25.22 28.91 -18.38
N LEU A 412 -24.39 29.35 -19.33
CA LEU A 412 -23.05 28.76 -19.54
C LEU A 412 -22.18 28.85 -18.29
N ILE A 413 -22.18 29.99 -17.60
CA ILE A 413 -21.42 30.20 -16.37
C ILE A 413 -22.01 29.36 -15.23
N LEU A 414 -23.33 29.35 -15.06
CA LEU A 414 -24.00 28.60 -14.00
C LEU A 414 -23.80 27.09 -14.14
N ASN A 415 -23.87 26.55 -15.36
CA ASN A 415 -23.58 25.14 -15.62
C ASN A 415 -22.11 24.80 -15.31
N ALA A 416 -21.17 25.65 -15.71
CA ALA A 416 -19.76 25.47 -15.39
C ALA A 416 -19.48 25.50 -13.88
N LEU A 417 -20.11 26.42 -13.14
CA LEU A 417 -19.98 26.52 -11.69
C LEU A 417 -20.64 25.35 -10.96
N ALA A 418 -21.80 24.88 -11.42
CA ALA A 418 -22.49 23.74 -10.83
C ALA A 418 -21.62 22.47 -10.91
N ILE A 419 -20.91 22.30 -12.03
CA ILE A 419 -20.01 21.16 -12.23
C ILE A 419 -18.78 21.25 -11.34
N GLU A 420 -18.18 22.43 -11.17
CA GLU A 420 -17.07 22.63 -10.21
C GLU A 420 -17.50 22.24 -8.79
N PHE A 421 -18.68 22.71 -8.35
CA PHE A 421 -19.21 22.36 -7.03
C PHE A 421 -19.45 20.85 -6.88
N ILE A 422 -19.96 20.19 -7.92
CA ILE A 422 -20.16 18.73 -7.91
C ILE A 422 -18.82 17.99 -7.89
N HIS A 423 -17.80 18.53 -8.55
CA HIS A 423 -16.46 17.94 -8.58
C HIS A 423 -15.81 17.93 -7.19
N THR A 424 -15.91 19.03 -6.44
CA THR A 424 -15.24 19.21 -5.13
C THR A 424 -16.07 18.74 -3.94
N LEU A 425 -17.31 18.31 -4.14
CA LEU A 425 -18.25 17.99 -3.07
C LEU A 425 -17.70 17.00 -2.03
N ASP A 426 -16.99 15.96 -2.47
CA ASP A 426 -16.40 14.95 -1.59
C ASP A 426 -15.22 15.49 -0.77
N GLU A 427 -14.40 16.37 -1.32
CA GLU A 427 -13.31 17.04 -0.58
C GLU A 427 -13.88 18.07 0.41
N GLU A 428 -14.85 18.87 -0.02
CA GLU A 428 -15.51 19.88 0.83
C GLU A 428 -16.19 19.26 2.06
N ILE A 429 -16.76 18.05 1.92
CA ILE A 429 -17.34 17.32 3.04
C ILE A 429 -16.26 16.93 4.05
N VAL A 430 -15.11 16.46 3.58
CA VAL A 430 -14.00 16.08 4.48
C VAL A 430 -13.45 17.28 5.21
N ASP A 431 -13.36 18.43 4.56
CA ASP A 431 -12.87 19.68 5.14
C ASP A 431 -13.83 20.29 6.17
N THR A 432 -15.05 19.76 6.31
CA THR A 432 -15.96 20.22 7.34
C THR A 432 -15.50 19.84 8.75
N SER A 433 -15.69 20.76 9.70
CA SER A 433 -15.28 20.57 11.10
C SER A 433 -15.96 19.42 11.85
N TRP A 434 -17.06 18.89 11.31
CA TRP A 434 -17.82 17.79 11.91
C TRP A 434 -17.42 16.41 11.39
N TRP A 435 -16.69 16.32 10.28
CA TRP A 435 -16.26 15.06 9.69
C TRP A 435 -15.05 14.48 10.44
N ASP A 436 -13.87 15.07 10.23
CA ASP A 436 -12.61 14.70 10.89
C ASP A 436 -11.61 15.87 10.82
N PRO A 437 -11.78 16.93 11.65
CA PRO A 437 -11.07 18.20 11.49
C PRO A 437 -9.54 18.09 11.63
N THR A 438 -9.04 17.07 12.32
CA THR A 438 -7.61 16.79 12.52
C THR A 438 -7.14 15.57 11.74
N LYS A 439 -7.99 15.08 10.81
CA LYS A 439 -7.81 13.87 10.01
C LYS A 439 -7.33 12.68 10.86
N ARG A 440 -7.77 12.63 12.13
CA ARG A 440 -7.28 11.69 13.13
C ARG A 440 -7.67 10.27 12.78
N PHE A 441 -8.86 10.05 12.25
CA PHE A 441 -9.28 8.73 11.82
C PHE A 441 -8.49 8.29 10.58
N LEU A 442 -8.16 9.21 9.68
CA LEU A 442 -7.33 8.90 8.53
C LEU A 442 -5.90 8.53 8.95
N LYS A 443 -5.28 9.29 9.88
CA LYS A 443 -3.97 8.95 10.49
C LYS A 443 -3.99 7.57 11.15
N ALA A 444 -5.03 7.29 11.94
CA ALA A 444 -5.25 6.00 12.55
C ALA A 444 -5.37 4.86 11.52
N GLY A 445 -6.07 5.13 10.41
CA GLY A 445 -6.15 4.24 9.26
C GLY A 445 -4.79 3.97 8.63
N SER A 446 -3.98 5.00 8.41
CA SER A 446 -2.60 4.85 7.90
C SER A 446 -1.73 3.99 8.82
N VAL A 447 -1.85 4.14 10.14
CA VAL A 447 -1.19 3.27 11.12
C VAL A 447 -1.64 1.82 10.97
N GLU A 448 -2.95 1.58 10.82
CA GLU A 448 -3.46 0.23 10.55
C GLU A 448 -2.91 -0.34 9.22
N LEU A 449 -2.83 0.48 8.17
CA LEU A 449 -2.23 0.06 6.89
C LEU A 449 -0.74 -0.29 7.07
N THR A 450 0.01 0.46 7.86
CA THR A 450 1.41 0.14 8.19
C THR A 450 1.54 -1.22 8.89
N ILE A 451 0.69 -1.46 9.90
CA ILE A 451 0.65 -2.75 10.61
C ILE A 451 0.27 -3.88 9.63
N ARG A 452 -0.76 -3.70 8.81
CA ARG A 452 -1.24 -4.70 7.83
C ARG A 452 -0.22 -5.01 6.76
N SER A 453 0.41 -3.99 6.19
CA SER A 453 1.42 -4.16 5.14
C SER A 453 2.63 -4.97 5.63
N THR A 454 2.92 -4.89 6.93
CA THR A 454 3.97 -5.66 7.61
C THR A 454 3.49 -7.07 7.99
N LEU A 455 2.24 -7.22 8.43
CA LEU A 455 1.65 -8.49 8.84
C LEU A 455 1.26 -9.37 7.64
N ARG A 456 1.87 -10.56 7.54
CA ARG A 456 1.57 -11.56 6.52
C ARG A 456 0.59 -12.60 7.03
N LEU A 457 -0.63 -12.15 7.35
CA LEU A 457 -1.64 -12.96 8.04
C LEU A 457 -2.04 -14.22 7.27
N HIS A 458 -1.96 -14.21 5.94
CA HIS A 458 -2.22 -15.38 5.11
C HIS A 458 -1.22 -16.52 5.37
N TYR A 459 0.06 -16.19 5.60
CA TYR A 459 1.06 -17.19 5.98
C TYR A 459 0.84 -17.66 7.43
N VAL A 460 0.52 -16.75 8.35
CA VAL A 460 0.30 -17.07 9.77
C VAL A 460 -0.97 -17.90 10.01
N SER A 461 -1.98 -17.75 9.15
CA SER A 461 -3.26 -18.46 9.25
C SER A 461 -3.17 -19.95 8.92
N ASP A 462 -2.23 -20.36 8.08
CA ASP A 462 -2.06 -21.75 7.65
C ASP A 462 -0.66 -22.24 7.97
N TRP A 463 -0.54 -23.26 8.81
CA TRP A 463 0.74 -23.73 9.32
C TRP A 463 1.70 -24.22 8.23
N ARG A 464 1.19 -24.79 7.13
CA ARG A 464 2.04 -25.22 6.00
C ARG A 464 2.59 -24.02 5.25
N SER A 465 1.74 -23.04 4.97
CA SER A 465 2.13 -21.77 4.37
C SER A 465 3.13 -21.03 5.25
N PHE A 466 2.93 -21.04 6.58
CA PHE A 466 3.89 -20.55 7.56
C PHE A 466 5.25 -21.24 7.45
N CYS A 467 5.28 -22.58 7.56
CA CYS A 467 6.53 -23.35 7.51
C CYS A 467 7.29 -23.12 6.20
N LYS A 468 6.56 -23.03 5.08
CA LYS A 468 7.15 -22.72 3.79
C LYS A 468 7.69 -21.29 3.70
N ALA A 469 6.95 -20.31 4.19
CA ALA A 469 7.31 -18.89 4.07
C ALA A 469 8.49 -18.49 4.96
N PHE A 470 8.59 -19.09 6.14
CA PHE A 470 9.64 -18.79 7.12
C PHE A 470 10.74 -19.86 7.19
N GLU A 471 10.77 -20.77 6.21
CA GLU A 471 11.65 -21.94 6.18
C GLU A 471 11.73 -22.60 7.56
N VAL A 472 10.61 -23.06 8.11
CA VAL A 472 10.58 -23.84 9.37
C VAL A 472 10.30 -25.29 9.01
N GLU A 473 11.01 -26.23 9.65
CA GLU A 473 10.78 -27.66 9.43
C GLU A 473 9.39 -28.07 9.94
N GLU A 474 8.58 -28.70 9.09
CA GLU A 474 7.19 -29.06 9.40
C GLU A 474 7.08 -29.93 10.66
N ASP A 475 7.98 -30.91 10.81
CA ASP A 475 7.99 -31.81 11.97
C ASP A 475 8.33 -31.08 13.27
N ALA A 476 9.29 -30.13 13.21
CA ALA A 476 9.66 -29.31 14.36
C ALA A 476 8.51 -28.38 14.77
N TYR A 477 7.82 -27.79 13.79
CA TYR A 477 6.66 -26.95 14.02
C TYR A 477 5.49 -27.74 14.64
N GLN A 478 5.16 -28.90 14.08
CA GLN A 478 4.11 -29.77 14.62
C GLN A 478 4.42 -30.23 16.05
N LYS A 479 5.68 -30.57 16.32
CA LYS A 479 6.13 -30.95 17.66
C LYS A 479 6.04 -29.78 18.64
N ALA A 480 6.41 -28.58 18.21
CA ALA A 480 6.34 -27.37 19.03
C ALA A 480 4.91 -27.01 19.43
N LEU A 481 3.94 -27.25 18.53
CA LEU A 481 2.52 -27.01 18.77
C LEU A 481 1.75 -28.28 19.16
N PHE A 482 2.45 -29.35 19.55
CA PHE A 482 1.80 -30.56 20.02
C PHE A 482 1.04 -30.27 21.33
N GLY A 483 -0.25 -30.64 21.36
CA GLY A 483 -1.12 -30.41 22.51
C GLY A 483 -2.07 -29.21 22.38
N PHE A 484 -1.88 -28.33 21.39
CA PHE A 484 -2.85 -27.27 21.09
C PHE A 484 -4.02 -27.78 20.24
N SER A 485 -5.18 -27.13 20.36
CA SER A 485 -6.40 -27.40 19.59
C SER A 485 -6.23 -27.26 18.07
N SER A 486 -5.26 -26.46 17.65
CA SER A 486 -4.97 -26.17 16.25
C SER A 486 -3.48 -25.97 16.07
N LEU A 487 -2.94 -26.48 14.97
CA LEU A 487 -1.58 -26.17 14.52
C LEU A 487 -1.47 -24.74 13.95
N SER A 488 -2.58 -24.04 13.73
CA SER A 488 -2.54 -22.64 13.30
C SER A 488 -2.28 -21.70 14.47
N LEU A 489 -1.53 -20.62 14.20
CA LEU A 489 -1.39 -19.47 15.10
C LEU A 489 -2.68 -18.65 15.20
N LYS A 490 -3.64 -18.88 14.28
CA LYS A 490 -5.00 -18.35 14.35
C LYS A 490 -5.87 -19.28 15.18
N ASP A 491 -6.03 -18.97 16.45
CA ASP A 491 -6.82 -19.79 17.39
C ASP A 491 -7.51 -18.90 18.43
N ARG A 492 -8.85 -18.78 18.31
CA ARG A 492 -9.63 -17.89 19.17
C ARG A 492 -9.64 -18.35 20.63
N ALA A 493 -9.64 -19.65 20.88
CA ALA A 493 -9.73 -20.18 22.24
C ALA A 493 -8.43 -19.86 23.00
N VAL A 494 -7.30 -20.23 22.40
CA VAL A 494 -5.96 -19.95 22.96
C VAL A 494 -5.72 -18.46 23.09
N ALA A 495 -6.13 -17.64 22.11
CA ALA A 495 -5.94 -16.20 22.21
C ALA A 495 -6.76 -15.57 23.35
N THR A 496 -7.97 -16.07 23.61
CA THR A 496 -8.79 -15.56 24.74
C THR A 496 -8.15 -15.91 26.08
N GLU A 497 -7.57 -17.11 26.20
CA GLU A 497 -6.81 -17.54 27.37
C GLU A 497 -5.53 -16.70 27.55
N ASP A 498 -4.75 -16.54 26.49
CA ASP A 498 -3.48 -15.83 26.50
C ASP A 498 -3.63 -14.34 26.82
N MET A 499 -4.69 -13.69 26.32
CA MET A 499 -5.02 -12.28 26.63
C MET A 499 -5.36 -12.06 28.12
N GLY A 500 -5.88 -13.08 28.80
CA GLY A 500 -6.23 -13.01 30.22
C GLY A 500 -5.07 -13.36 31.15
N ASN A 501 -3.95 -13.85 30.62
CA ASN A 501 -2.85 -14.36 31.40
C ASN A 501 -1.77 -13.28 31.66
N PRO A 502 -1.54 -12.87 32.93
CA PRO A 502 -0.51 -11.90 33.28
C PRO A 502 0.92 -12.33 32.90
N ASP A 503 1.19 -13.63 32.80
CA ASP A 503 2.52 -14.14 32.42
C ASP A 503 2.87 -13.81 30.97
N ASN A 504 1.87 -13.50 30.14
CA ASN A 504 2.06 -13.09 28.76
C ASN A 504 2.24 -11.57 28.59
N ALA A 505 2.23 -10.79 29.68
CA ALA A 505 2.43 -9.35 29.63
C ALA A 505 3.86 -8.99 29.22
N VAL A 506 4.02 -7.95 28.39
CA VAL A 506 5.35 -7.52 27.91
C VAL A 506 6.10 -6.78 29.02
N ASP A 507 5.37 -6.05 29.86
CA ASP A 507 5.93 -5.21 30.91
C ASP A 507 5.00 -5.06 32.12
N ASN A 508 5.51 -4.39 33.16
CA ASN A 508 4.76 -4.11 34.38
C ASN A 508 3.49 -3.29 34.14
N GLU A 509 3.47 -2.46 33.09
CA GLU A 509 2.30 -1.65 32.75
C GLU A 509 1.19 -2.55 32.18
N ASP A 510 1.54 -3.52 31.34
CA ASP A 510 0.62 -4.55 30.84
C ASP A 510 0.11 -5.45 31.96
N VAL A 511 0.97 -5.87 32.90
CA VAL A 511 0.54 -6.64 34.09
C VAL A 511 -0.48 -5.84 34.90
N TRP A 512 -0.17 -4.57 35.18
CA TRP A 512 -1.06 -3.69 35.92
C TRP A 512 -2.38 -3.46 35.17
N TRP A 513 -2.32 -3.30 33.85
CA TRP A 513 -3.48 -3.18 32.98
C TRP A 513 -4.41 -4.39 33.08
N LEU A 514 -3.86 -5.61 33.00
CA LEU A 514 -4.61 -6.85 33.12
C LEU A 514 -5.23 -7.01 34.52
N GLN A 515 -4.50 -6.65 35.57
CA GLN A 515 -5.01 -6.68 36.95
C GLN A 515 -6.18 -5.71 37.14
N LEU A 516 -6.09 -4.49 36.60
CA LEU A 516 -7.20 -3.53 36.65
C LEU A 516 -8.40 -3.97 35.83
N ALA A 517 -8.18 -4.58 34.67
CA ALA A 517 -9.25 -5.14 33.86
C ALA A 517 -9.97 -6.28 34.61
N ALA A 518 -9.22 -7.17 35.28
CA ALA A 518 -9.78 -8.23 36.12
C ALA A 518 -10.60 -7.66 37.30
N LEU A 519 -10.07 -6.63 37.98
CA LEU A 519 -10.77 -5.94 39.06
C LEU A 519 -12.05 -5.24 38.57
N ALA A 520 -12.05 -4.67 37.37
CA ALA A 520 -13.24 -4.07 36.76
C ALA A 520 -14.35 -5.11 36.51
N VAL A 521 -13.98 -6.33 36.10
CA VAL A 521 -14.90 -7.47 35.95
C VAL A 521 -15.46 -7.90 37.30
N GLU A 522 -14.59 -8.08 38.30
CA GLU A 522 -14.98 -8.50 39.65
C GLU A 522 -15.95 -7.51 40.31
N THR A 523 -15.63 -6.21 40.22
CA THR A 523 -16.46 -5.13 40.77
C THR A 523 -17.70 -4.80 39.93
N ARG A 524 -17.83 -5.41 38.74
CA ARG A 524 -18.89 -5.12 37.75
C ARG A 524 -19.00 -3.63 37.42
N ASN A 525 -17.87 -2.92 37.42
CA ASN A 525 -17.84 -1.49 37.12
C ASN A 525 -17.94 -1.29 35.60
N ALA A 526 -19.15 -1.05 35.10
CA ALA A 526 -19.43 -0.90 33.67
C ALA A 526 -18.58 0.19 32.99
N ARG A 527 -18.24 1.27 33.69
CA ARG A 527 -17.41 2.36 33.13
C ARG A 527 -15.96 1.91 32.96
N ALA A 528 -15.40 1.20 33.95
CA ALA A 528 -14.06 0.64 33.86
C ALA A 528 -13.99 -0.48 32.82
N LEU A 529 -15.01 -1.34 32.74
CA LEU A 529 -15.11 -2.36 31.70
C LEU A 529 -15.13 -1.75 30.30
N ALA A 530 -15.91 -0.69 30.07
CA ALA A 530 -15.93 0.01 28.79
C ALA A 530 -14.56 0.61 28.41
N PHE A 531 -13.79 1.06 29.40
CA PHE A 531 -12.42 1.55 29.21
C PHE A 531 -11.45 0.41 28.82
N PHE A 532 -11.51 -0.73 29.52
CA PHE A 532 -10.58 -1.86 29.30
C PHE A 532 -10.91 -2.76 28.12
N GLU A 533 -12.19 -3.01 27.83
CA GLU A 533 -12.64 -3.83 26.68
C GLU A 533 -12.18 -3.23 25.35
N GLY A 534 -11.78 -1.95 25.37
CA GLY A 534 -11.31 -1.20 24.21
C GLY A 534 -12.44 -1.19 23.19
N LEU A 535 -13.49 -0.44 23.47
CA LEU A 535 -14.60 -0.31 22.53
C LEU A 535 -14.05 -0.03 21.13
N PRO A 536 -14.52 -0.75 20.10
CA PRO A 536 -14.08 -0.51 18.74
C PRO A 536 -14.30 0.97 18.45
N ALA A 537 -13.24 1.66 18.01
CA ALA A 537 -13.42 3.01 17.49
C ALA A 537 -14.36 2.89 16.30
N THR A 538 -15.42 3.69 16.32
CA THR A 538 -16.45 3.68 15.29
C THR A 538 -16.52 5.04 14.67
N PHE A 539 -16.44 5.08 13.34
CA PHE A 539 -16.32 6.32 12.57
C PHE A 539 -17.72 6.89 12.44
N GLU A 540 -18.24 7.44 13.54
CA GLU A 540 -19.53 8.13 13.58
C GLU A 540 -19.67 8.89 14.91
N ARG A 541 -19.33 10.20 14.88
CA ARG A 541 -19.77 11.17 15.90
C ARG A 541 -21.24 11.55 15.73
N VAL A 542 -21.80 11.34 14.53
CA VAL A 542 -23.21 11.63 14.25
C VAL A 542 -24.07 10.48 14.74
N SER A 543 -25.05 10.81 15.59
CA SER A 543 -26.12 9.97 16.12
C SER A 543 -27.06 9.37 15.04
N LEU A 544 -26.57 9.08 13.83
CA LEU A 544 -27.27 8.27 12.83
C LEU A 544 -27.42 6.83 13.31
N ARG A 545 -26.61 6.32 14.24
CA ARG A 545 -26.87 5.05 14.94
C ARG A 545 -28.29 4.86 15.47
N LYS A 546 -29.01 5.92 15.84
CA LYS A 546 -30.43 5.81 16.24
C LYS A 546 -31.37 5.70 15.03
N ILE A 547 -31.07 6.44 13.96
CA ILE A 547 -31.87 6.49 12.73
C ILE A 547 -31.59 5.26 11.84
N ALA A 548 -30.33 4.91 11.65
CA ALA A 548 -29.84 3.72 10.98
C ALA A 548 -30.16 2.43 11.76
N ARG A 549 -30.15 2.38 13.11
CA ARG A 549 -30.72 1.19 13.81
C ARG A 549 -32.22 1.07 13.59
N ALA A 550 -32.97 2.18 13.54
CA ALA A 550 -34.40 2.15 13.24
C ALA A 550 -34.66 1.68 11.80
N ALA A 551 -33.80 2.04 10.84
CA ALA A 551 -33.91 1.62 9.45
C ALA A 551 -33.34 0.20 9.18
N LEU A 552 -32.18 -0.17 9.73
CA LEU A 552 -31.53 -1.48 9.55
C LEU A 552 -32.20 -2.60 10.35
N ASN A 553 -32.82 -2.33 11.51
CA ASN A 553 -33.64 -3.34 12.20
C ASN A 553 -34.84 -3.77 11.35
N TRP A 554 -35.19 -3.02 10.29
CA TRP A 554 -36.19 -3.40 9.31
C TRP A 554 -35.66 -4.43 8.28
N PHE A 555 -34.35 -4.47 8.01
CA PHE A 555 -33.79 -5.25 6.89
C PHE A 555 -32.85 -6.41 7.25
N SER A 556 -32.47 -6.62 8.52
CA SER A 556 -31.53 -7.72 8.87
C SER A 556 -32.05 -8.66 9.97
N PRO A 557 -32.45 -9.90 9.64
CA PRO A 557 -32.64 -10.97 10.60
C PRO A 557 -31.27 -11.45 11.09
N ARG A 558 -30.89 -11.09 12.33
CA ARG A 558 -29.93 -11.77 13.21
C ARG A 558 -28.83 -12.62 12.52
N SER A 559 -28.03 -12.06 11.62
CA SER A 559 -26.85 -12.77 11.12
C SER A 559 -25.73 -12.72 12.16
N HIS A 560 -25.49 -13.86 12.82
CA HIS A 560 -24.37 -14.04 13.74
C HIS A 560 -23.03 -13.90 13.00
N GLY A 561 -22.19 -12.95 13.43
CA GLY A 561 -20.75 -12.96 13.14
C GLY A 561 -20.23 -12.05 12.02
N VAL A 562 -21.08 -11.25 11.37
CA VAL A 562 -20.60 -10.17 10.49
C VAL A 562 -20.15 -9.02 11.40
N VAL A 563 -18.84 -8.80 11.45
CA VAL A 563 -18.23 -7.57 11.99
C VAL A 563 -19.02 -6.40 11.41
N GLY A 564 -19.70 -5.63 12.25
CA GLY A 564 -20.56 -4.55 11.77
C GLY A 564 -19.78 -3.59 10.85
N PRO A 565 -20.43 -2.98 9.85
CA PRO A 565 -19.79 -2.08 8.88
C PRO A 565 -19.14 -0.83 9.51
N ASP A 566 -19.26 -0.64 10.82
CA ASP A 566 -18.84 0.56 11.54
C ASP A 566 -17.56 0.37 12.37
N ILE A 567 -16.95 -0.82 12.36
CA ILE A 567 -15.70 -1.07 13.10
C ILE A 567 -14.53 -0.65 12.22
N ILE A 568 -13.91 0.48 12.57
CA ILE A 568 -12.83 1.11 11.80
C ILE A 568 -11.56 0.26 11.77
N PHE A 569 -11.33 -0.54 12.82
CA PHE A 569 -10.06 -1.26 12.99
C PHE A 569 -10.26 -2.77 13.12
N GLY A 570 -9.63 -3.51 12.23
CA GLY A 570 -9.64 -4.96 12.26
C GLY A 570 -8.74 -5.47 13.38
N ARG A 571 -9.31 -5.80 14.54
CA ARG A 571 -8.52 -6.44 15.62
C ARG A 571 -8.00 -7.81 15.20
N TYR A 572 -6.72 -8.05 15.41
CA TYR A 572 -6.10 -9.36 15.16
C TYR A 572 -6.19 -10.29 16.37
N SER A 573 -7.21 -10.13 17.21
CA SER A 573 -7.33 -10.86 18.48
C SER A 573 -7.30 -12.38 18.35
N LYS A 574 -7.64 -12.95 17.19
CA LYS A 574 -7.52 -14.39 16.94
C LYS A 574 -6.07 -14.88 16.80
N TYR A 575 -5.11 -13.97 16.67
CA TYR A 575 -3.69 -14.24 16.50
C TYR A 575 -2.87 -13.91 17.75
N TYR A 576 -3.51 -13.44 18.83
CA TYR A 576 -2.89 -13.18 20.14
C TYR A 576 -2.62 -14.48 20.90
N THR A 577 -2.06 -15.47 20.22
CA THR A 577 -1.74 -16.79 20.75
C THR A 577 -0.30 -16.79 21.28
N TRP A 578 -0.06 -15.94 22.28
CA TRP A 578 1.27 -15.68 22.86
C TRP A 578 2.01 -16.96 23.27
N SER A 579 1.30 -17.91 23.87
CA SER A 579 1.82 -19.22 24.22
C SER A 579 2.31 -20.03 23.00
N LYS A 580 1.63 -19.92 21.85
CA LYS A 580 2.06 -20.58 20.61
C LYS A 580 3.21 -19.84 19.94
N TRP A 581 3.17 -18.51 19.92
CA TRP A 581 4.24 -17.68 19.36
C TRP A 581 5.58 -17.96 20.04
N GLU A 582 5.59 -18.08 21.36
CA GLU A 582 6.79 -18.42 22.13
C GLU A 582 7.41 -19.75 21.67
N LYS A 583 6.59 -20.78 21.39
CA LYS A 583 7.10 -22.09 20.93
C LYS A 583 7.66 -22.06 19.51
N VAL A 584 7.13 -21.20 18.65
CA VAL A 584 7.44 -21.19 17.22
C VAL A 584 8.58 -20.24 16.86
N MET A 585 8.67 -19.09 17.53
CA MET A 585 9.60 -18.01 17.16
C MET A 585 11.07 -18.38 17.32
N PHE A 586 11.38 -19.30 18.23
CA PHE A 586 12.75 -19.76 18.52
C PHE A 586 13.11 -21.08 17.83
N LEU A 587 12.25 -21.60 16.96
CA LEU A 587 12.57 -22.83 16.23
C LEU A 587 13.86 -22.67 15.43
N PRO A 588 14.74 -23.68 15.44
CA PRO A 588 15.97 -23.64 14.67
C PRO A 588 15.63 -23.57 13.18
N PRO A 589 16.43 -22.84 12.38
CA PRO A 589 16.31 -22.94 10.94
C PRO A 589 16.55 -24.40 10.52
N PRO A 590 15.91 -24.88 9.44
CA PRO A 590 16.08 -26.21 8.93
C PRO A 590 17.56 -26.40 8.72
N GLN A 591 18.10 -27.45 9.32
CA GLN A 591 19.47 -27.84 9.02
C GLN A 591 19.49 -28.06 7.52
N ARG A 592 20.11 -27.13 6.78
CA ARG A 592 20.36 -27.30 5.35
C ARG A 592 21.14 -28.59 5.28
N ARG A 593 20.46 -29.72 5.01
CA ARG A 593 21.07 -31.05 4.86
C ARG A 593 22.18 -30.79 3.91
N GLY A 594 23.42 -30.74 4.44
CA GLY A 594 24.54 -30.19 3.71
C GLY A 594 24.48 -30.87 2.37
N ARG A 595 24.23 -30.11 1.30
CA ARG A 595 24.35 -30.66 -0.05
C ARG A 595 25.74 -31.21 -0.03
N GLY A 596 25.85 -32.53 0.09
CA GLY A 596 27.12 -33.19 0.26
C GLY A 596 27.94 -32.74 -0.93
N LEU A 597 28.83 -31.79 -0.69
CA LEU A 597 30.01 -31.59 -1.47
C LEU A 597 30.73 -32.92 -1.29
N ARG A 598 30.36 -33.90 -2.13
CA ARG A 598 31.01 -35.20 -2.21
C ARG A 598 32.50 -34.88 -2.23
N GLY A 599 33.19 -35.40 -1.21
CA GLY A 599 34.47 -34.89 -0.77
C GLY A 599 35.43 -34.61 -1.91
N ARG A 600 35.85 -33.35 -2.02
CA ARG A 600 37.25 -33.08 -2.32
C ARG A 600 37.93 -32.96 -0.98
N ALA A 601 38.71 -34.00 -0.64
CA ALA A 601 39.49 -34.05 0.59
C ALA A 601 40.32 -32.76 0.74
N PRO A 602 40.43 -32.20 1.96
CA PRO A 602 41.29 -31.04 2.18
C PRO A 602 42.74 -31.46 1.91
N SER A 603 43.30 -30.91 0.83
CA SER A 603 44.74 -30.95 0.58
C SER A 603 45.44 -30.35 1.80
N LYS A 604 46.28 -31.16 2.45
CA LYS A 604 47.16 -30.75 3.55
C LYS A 604 48.01 -29.56 3.10
N MET A 605 47.61 -28.34 3.45
CA MET A 605 48.48 -27.18 3.37
C MET A 605 49.29 -27.13 4.67
N HIS A 606 50.60 -27.34 4.51
CA HIS A 606 51.58 -27.19 5.58
C HIS A 606 51.53 -25.78 6.17
N ALA A 607 51.30 -25.72 7.49
CA ALA A 607 51.58 -24.54 8.29
C ALA A 607 53.09 -24.32 8.33
N ARG A 608 53.58 -23.28 7.65
CA ARG A 608 54.92 -22.74 7.87
C ARG A 608 54.79 -21.55 8.81
N GLN A 609 55.29 -21.73 10.03
CA GLN A 609 55.56 -20.66 10.99
C GLN A 609 56.55 -19.66 10.37
N ILE A 610 56.25 -18.37 10.48
CA ILE A 610 57.24 -17.30 10.32
C ILE A 610 57.18 -16.43 11.58
N SER A 611 58.30 -16.45 12.32
CA SER A 611 58.63 -15.54 13.43
C SER A 611 59.10 -14.19 12.88
N PRO A 612 58.93 -13.07 13.61
CA PRO A 612 59.29 -11.74 13.13
C PRO A 612 60.71 -11.36 13.60
N THR A 613 61.60 -10.98 12.68
CA THR A 613 62.78 -10.14 12.97
C THR A 613 63.45 -9.69 11.68
N GLY A 614 63.67 -8.38 11.54
CA GLY A 614 64.98 -7.85 11.15
C GLY A 614 65.26 -7.53 9.68
N MET A 615 65.02 -6.26 9.33
CA MET A 615 65.89 -5.34 8.56
C MET A 615 66.39 -5.64 7.13
N ALA A 616 66.24 -4.58 6.33
CA ALA A 616 67.19 -3.96 5.40
C ALA A 616 67.10 -4.27 3.89
N ASN A 617 66.83 -3.18 3.18
CA ASN A 617 67.38 -2.73 1.88
C ASN A 617 67.48 -3.73 0.74
N ILE A 618 66.53 -3.64 -0.20
CA ILE A 618 66.78 -3.89 -1.63
C ILE A 618 65.90 -2.90 -2.42
N GLU A 619 66.53 -1.91 -3.07
CA GLU A 619 65.96 -1.24 -4.24
C GLU A 619 65.73 -2.26 -5.35
N PRO A 620 64.70 -2.08 -6.20
CA PRO A 620 64.94 -2.34 -7.60
C PRO A 620 64.49 -1.19 -8.48
N SER A 621 65.49 -0.64 -9.16
CA SER A 621 65.42 -0.14 -10.52
C SER A 621 64.58 -1.05 -11.41
N HIS A 622 63.54 -0.50 -12.07
CA HIS A 622 63.18 -0.85 -13.44
C HIS A 622 62.42 0.33 -14.08
N SER A 623 62.71 0.52 -15.35
CA SER A 623 62.57 1.71 -16.21
C SER A 623 61.13 2.06 -16.64
N GLU A 624 60.89 3.36 -16.80
CA GLU A 624 59.63 4.03 -17.20
C GLU A 624 59.08 3.70 -18.61
N GLU A 625 59.66 2.77 -19.37
CA GLU A 625 59.27 2.55 -20.79
C GLU A 625 58.27 1.41 -21.05
N GLU A 626 57.83 0.65 -20.03
CA GLU A 626 56.83 -0.42 -20.19
C GLU A 626 55.40 -0.05 -19.73
N ILE A 627 55.19 1.17 -19.24
CA ILE A 627 53.87 1.64 -18.75
C ILE A 627 53.06 2.37 -19.84
N ASP A 628 53.70 2.85 -20.92
CA ASP A 628 53.01 3.63 -21.97
C ASP A 628 52.34 2.80 -23.08
N VAL A 629 52.64 1.49 -23.19
CA VAL A 629 52.00 0.62 -24.18
C VAL A 629 50.71 -0.04 -23.66
N LEU A 630 50.47 -0.06 -22.34
CA LEU A 630 49.23 -0.59 -21.74
C LEU A 630 48.18 0.48 -21.40
N ASN A 631 48.54 1.76 -21.44
CA ASN A 631 47.62 2.87 -21.15
C ASN A 631 46.95 3.50 -22.39
N SER A 632 47.36 3.16 -23.61
CA SER A 632 46.75 3.68 -24.85
C SER A 632 45.55 2.88 -25.37
N ALA A 633 45.15 1.79 -24.70
CA ALA A 633 43.94 1.00 -25.03
C ALA A 633 42.72 1.32 -24.15
N ARG A 634 42.81 2.30 -23.25
CA ARG A 634 41.69 2.83 -22.46
C ARG A 634 41.69 4.34 -22.60
N TYR A 635 40.57 4.90 -23.04
CA TYR A 635 40.30 6.33 -23.30
C TYR A 635 40.65 6.84 -24.70
N GLY A 636 39.82 6.43 -25.67
CA GLY A 636 39.45 7.34 -26.77
C GLY A 636 38.49 8.41 -26.24
N THR A 637 38.99 9.64 -26.13
CA THR A 637 38.17 10.83 -25.89
C THR A 637 37.73 11.45 -27.22
N SER A 638 36.67 12.25 -27.12
CA SER A 638 36.17 13.28 -28.05
C SER A 638 34.91 12.94 -28.85
N SER A 639 34.00 13.91 -28.82
CA SER A 639 32.62 13.92 -29.33
C SER A 639 31.57 13.23 -28.43
N LEU A 640 30.99 14.01 -27.51
CA LEU A 640 29.55 14.05 -27.17
C LEU A 640 29.34 15.00 -25.98
N ARG A 641 29.66 16.28 -26.17
CA ARG A 641 29.45 17.33 -25.14
C ARG A 641 28.03 17.93 -25.14
N ASN A 642 27.11 17.43 -25.96
CA ASN A 642 25.73 17.93 -26.05
C ASN A 642 24.63 16.84 -25.96
N PHE A 643 24.89 15.65 -25.42
CA PHE A 643 23.92 14.54 -25.48
C PHE A 643 23.54 13.88 -24.14
N LYS A 644 24.02 14.39 -22.99
CA LYS A 644 23.74 13.77 -21.69
C LYS A 644 22.52 14.32 -20.94
N MET A 645 21.98 15.47 -21.32
CA MET A 645 20.75 15.98 -20.70
C MET A 645 19.48 15.38 -21.31
N LYS A 646 19.55 14.95 -22.58
CA LYS A 646 18.43 14.30 -23.27
C LYS A 646 18.16 12.90 -22.70
N ARG A 647 19.21 12.10 -22.45
CA ARG A 647 19.07 10.74 -21.91
C ARG A 647 18.53 10.64 -20.48
N LEU A 648 18.81 11.63 -19.63
CA LEU A 648 18.38 11.66 -18.22
C LEU A 648 16.90 12.03 -18.07
N VAL A 649 16.41 12.90 -18.94
CA VAL A 649 14.96 13.17 -19.08
C VAL A 649 14.29 12.01 -19.81
N ASP A 650 14.98 11.42 -20.81
CA ASP A 650 14.44 10.31 -21.57
C ASP A 650 14.24 9.07 -20.70
N ASP A 651 15.13 8.65 -19.80
CA ASP A 651 14.97 7.37 -19.06
C ASP A 651 13.88 7.42 -17.95
N SER A 652 13.73 8.54 -17.23
CA SER A 652 12.63 8.75 -16.27
C SER A 652 11.28 8.87 -17.00
N MET A 653 11.23 9.66 -18.08
CA MET A 653 10.05 9.69 -18.95
C MET A 653 9.79 8.32 -19.57
N PHE A 654 10.81 7.56 -20.01
CA PHE A 654 10.61 6.24 -20.61
C PHE A 654 10.09 5.25 -19.59
N HIS A 655 10.53 5.32 -18.33
CA HIS A 655 9.98 4.51 -17.26
C HIS A 655 8.50 4.84 -17.04
N HIS A 656 8.15 6.13 -16.94
CA HIS A 656 6.76 6.58 -16.86
C HIS A 656 5.94 6.16 -18.09
N PHE A 657 6.44 6.39 -19.30
CA PHE A 657 5.81 5.96 -20.56
C PHE A 657 5.67 4.44 -20.64
N ARG A 658 6.62 3.67 -20.10
CA ARG A 658 6.53 2.22 -20.03
C ARG A 658 5.47 1.77 -19.04
N GLU A 659 5.39 2.41 -17.87
CA GLU A 659 4.33 2.16 -16.88
C GLU A 659 2.96 2.48 -17.48
N ILE A 660 2.82 3.67 -18.09
CA ILE A 660 1.63 4.10 -18.83
C ILE A 660 1.30 3.09 -19.93
N TRP A 661 2.27 2.68 -20.76
CA TRP A 661 2.02 1.71 -21.82
C TRP A 661 1.60 0.34 -21.27
N LEU A 662 2.23 -0.15 -20.21
CA LEU A 662 1.87 -1.42 -19.56
C LEU A 662 0.44 -1.38 -19.04
N VAL A 663 0.04 -0.23 -18.50
CA VAL A 663 -1.33 0.02 -18.07
C VAL A 663 -2.26 0.06 -19.28
N LEU A 664 -2.00 0.90 -20.29
CA LEU A 664 -2.81 1.04 -21.50
C LEU A 664 -2.93 -0.28 -22.30
N SER A 665 -1.93 -1.15 -22.25
CA SER A 665 -1.97 -2.48 -22.89
C SER A 665 -2.92 -3.46 -22.21
N GLY A 666 -3.44 -3.13 -21.02
CA GLY A 666 -4.25 -4.02 -20.21
C GLY A 666 -3.46 -5.19 -19.60
N TYR A 667 -2.13 -5.16 -19.65
CA TYR A 667 -1.30 -6.26 -19.15
C TYR A 667 -1.34 -6.37 -17.63
N SER A 668 -1.30 -5.25 -16.91
CA SER A 668 -1.46 -5.21 -15.45
C SER A 668 -2.80 -5.84 -15.03
N PHE A 669 -3.87 -5.44 -15.70
CA PHE A 669 -5.21 -5.99 -15.59
C PHE A 669 -5.23 -7.52 -15.81
N TYR A 670 -4.67 -8.00 -16.92
CA TYR A 670 -4.59 -9.42 -17.22
C TYR A 670 -3.83 -10.22 -16.15
N VAL A 671 -2.71 -9.70 -15.65
CA VAL A 671 -1.91 -10.34 -14.59
C VAL A 671 -2.71 -10.40 -13.28
N SER A 672 -3.43 -9.33 -12.93
CA SER A 672 -4.29 -9.28 -11.74
C SER A 672 -5.38 -10.35 -11.80
N VAL A 673 -6.15 -10.39 -12.90
CA VAL A 673 -7.19 -11.39 -13.14
C VAL A 673 -6.62 -12.81 -13.11
N ARG A 674 -5.49 -13.04 -13.79
CA ARG A 674 -4.82 -14.35 -13.80
C ARG A 674 -4.38 -14.81 -12.42
N ASN A 675 -3.84 -13.92 -11.59
CA ASN A 675 -3.41 -14.24 -10.23
C ASN A 675 -4.62 -14.52 -9.33
N SER A 676 -5.72 -13.78 -9.50
CA SER A 676 -6.98 -14.03 -8.82
C SER A 676 -7.57 -15.41 -9.16
N ILE A 677 -7.56 -15.78 -10.45
CA ILE A 677 -7.95 -17.12 -10.92
C ILE A 677 -7.10 -18.21 -10.27
N LYS A 678 -5.78 -18.00 -10.16
CA LYS A 678 -4.87 -18.96 -9.53
C LYS A 678 -5.15 -19.16 -8.03
N ARG A 679 -5.58 -18.10 -7.33
CA ARG A 679 -6.00 -18.17 -5.93
C ARG A 679 -7.34 -18.90 -5.72
N LYS A 680 -8.06 -19.25 -6.79
CA LYS A 680 -9.38 -19.91 -6.78
C LYS A 680 -10.47 -19.12 -6.04
N GLU A 681 -10.28 -17.82 -5.85
CA GLU A 681 -11.28 -16.93 -5.28
C GLU A 681 -12.24 -16.49 -6.38
N ARG A 682 -13.42 -17.12 -6.48
CA ARG A 682 -14.40 -16.78 -7.52
C ARG A 682 -14.84 -15.31 -7.46
N PHE A 683 -15.18 -14.84 -6.25
CA PHE A 683 -15.61 -13.46 -6.04
C PHE A 683 -14.45 -12.47 -6.25
N GLY A 684 -13.26 -12.80 -5.73
CA GLY A 684 -12.05 -12.02 -5.98
C GLY A 684 -11.71 -11.90 -7.47
N THR A 685 -11.94 -12.95 -8.26
CA THR A 685 -11.67 -12.92 -9.72
C THR A 685 -12.61 -11.98 -10.45
N ILE A 686 -13.91 -12.05 -10.15
CA ILE A 686 -14.92 -11.18 -10.77
C ILE A 686 -14.62 -9.72 -10.40
N PHE A 687 -14.35 -9.47 -9.12
CA PHE A 687 -14.03 -8.12 -8.64
C PHE A 687 -12.74 -7.58 -9.26
N SER A 688 -11.66 -8.37 -9.28
CA SER A 688 -10.41 -7.98 -9.96
C SER A 688 -10.60 -7.72 -11.46
N PHE A 689 -11.54 -8.43 -12.10
CA PHE A 689 -11.87 -8.20 -13.50
C PHE A 689 -12.57 -6.85 -13.70
N PHE A 690 -13.66 -6.59 -12.98
CA PHE A 690 -14.36 -5.31 -13.10
C PHE A 690 -13.48 -4.13 -12.71
N TYR A 691 -12.75 -4.26 -11.60
CA TYR A 691 -11.83 -3.22 -11.15
C TYR A 691 -10.76 -2.92 -12.19
N GLY A 692 -10.02 -3.93 -12.67
CA GLY A 692 -8.93 -3.64 -13.60
C GLY A 692 -9.41 -3.17 -14.97
N PHE A 693 -10.67 -3.45 -15.35
CA PHE A 693 -11.31 -2.84 -16.51
C PHE A 693 -11.66 -1.37 -16.28
N ILE A 694 -12.24 -1.03 -15.12
CA ILE A 694 -12.54 0.35 -14.73
C ILE A 694 -11.25 1.17 -14.64
N GLU A 695 -10.24 0.64 -13.95
CA GLU A 695 -8.91 1.21 -13.82
C GLU A 695 -8.29 1.45 -15.20
N TRP A 696 -8.28 0.45 -16.08
CA TRP A 696 -7.81 0.62 -17.47
C TRP A 696 -8.57 1.71 -18.23
N GLY A 697 -9.91 1.73 -18.11
CA GLY A 697 -10.76 2.74 -18.72
C GLY A 697 -10.46 4.15 -18.20
N ALA A 698 -10.23 4.27 -16.88
CA ALA A 698 -9.84 5.52 -16.23
C ALA A 698 -8.52 6.05 -16.80
N TYR A 699 -7.50 5.21 -16.85
CA TYR A 699 -6.20 5.54 -17.43
C TYR A 699 -6.29 6.00 -18.90
N MET A 700 -7.11 5.31 -19.70
CA MET A 700 -7.34 5.71 -21.10
C MET A 700 -8.04 7.07 -21.18
N LEU A 701 -9.01 7.31 -20.31
CA LEU A 701 -9.81 8.51 -20.32
C LEU A 701 -9.00 9.74 -19.89
N ASP A 702 -8.20 9.62 -18.83
CA ASP A 702 -7.30 10.68 -18.37
C ASP A 702 -6.23 11.04 -19.40
N LEU A 703 -5.74 10.04 -20.15
CA LEU A 703 -4.77 10.28 -21.22
C LEU A 703 -5.41 10.94 -22.44
N LEU A 704 -6.66 10.60 -22.77
CA LEU A 704 -7.38 11.16 -23.91
C LEU A 704 -7.98 12.54 -23.63
N PHE A 705 -8.35 12.82 -22.39
CA PHE A 705 -9.04 14.05 -22.00
C PHE A 705 -8.27 15.34 -22.35
N PRO A 706 -6.96 15.47 -22.13
CA PRO A 706 -6.18 16.62 -22.57
C PRO A 706 -6.29 16.88 -24.07
N PHE A 707 -6.31 15.82 -24.90
CA PHE A 707 -6.45 15.94 -26.34
C PHE A 707 -7.85 16.42 -26.73
N VAL A 708 -8.89 15.91 -26.05
CA VAL A 708 -10.27 16.38 -26.22
C VAL A 708 -10.38 17.87 -25.86
N MET A 709 -9.75 18.30 -24.76
CA MET A 709 -9.74 19.71 -24.35
C MET A 709 -9.02 20.61 -25.34
N VAL A 710 -7.84 20.22 -25.83
CA VAL A 710 -7.11 20.97 -26.86
C VAL A 710 -7.95 21.06 -28.14
N LEU A 711 -8.58 19.96 -28.55
CA LEU A 711 -9.46 19.95 -29.71
C LEU A 711 -10.66 20.90 -29.51
N ALA A 712 -11.29 20.88 -28.34
CA ALA A 712 -12.39 21.79 -28.01
C ALA A 712 -11.94 23.26 -28.07
N VAL A 713 -10.79 23.60 -27.47
CA VAL A 713 -10.25 24.97 -27.48
C VAL A 713 -9.85 25.44 -28.89
N VAL A 714 -9.43 24.53 -29.78
CA VAL A 714 -9.09 24.87 -31.18
C VAL A 714 -10.33 24.94 -32.07
N MET A 715 -11.29 24.04 -31.88
CA MET A 715 -12.51 23.98 -32.69
C MET A 715 -13.43 25.16 -32.39
N VAL A 716 -13.52 25.62 -31.14
CA VAL A 716 -14.36 26.77 -30.78
C VAL A 716 -14.02 28.01 -31.63
N PRO A 717 -12.77 28.49 -31.71
CA PRO A 717 -12.38 29.57 -32.63
C PRO A 717 -12.47 29.21 -34.10
N ALA A 718 -12.21 27.96 -34.50
CA ALA A 718 -12.26 27.57 -35.92
C ALA A 718 -13.70 27.48 -36.48
N CYS A 719 -14.67 27.31 -35.60
CA CYS A 719 -16.10 27.42 -35.87
C CYS A 719 -16.59 28.87 -35.98
N TYR A 720 -15.77 29.85 -35.57
CA TYR A 720 -16.06 31.28 -35.62
C TYR A 720 -15.27 31.98 -36.72
#